data_AF-A0A445L6I5-F1
#
_entry.id   AF-A0A445L6I5-F1
#
_cell.length_a   1.000
_cell.length_b   1.000
_cell.length_c   1.000
_cell.angle_alpha   90.00
_cell.angle_beta   90.00
_cell.angle_gamma   90.00
#
_symmetry.space_group_name_H-M   'P 1'
#
loop_
_entity.id
_entity.type
_entity.pdbx_description
1 polymer ?
#
loop_
_entity_poly.entity_id
_entity_poly.type
_entity_poly.pdbx_seq_one_letter_code
_entity_poly.pdbx_strand_id
1 'polypeptide(L)'
;MYTSGSTGKPKGVCGTEQGLSNRFLWMQGMYPLNGQELLLFNSSVSFIDHLQEFLSAILTACVLVIPPFNELKENIYSIIDFLQAYFVNRLTTVPSLMRTILPGLQTHANMLVENSLKLLVLSGETFPLTLWEMLSTILPKTSILNLYGSTEVSGDCTYFDCKRMPLILKEEKLTSVPIGLPITNCDVMMLLNENGASNEGELYVGGSCIFRDYYNEPNIMSDAFAKLPRSYACQGQLYFRTGDLVKQLPSGDFVFLGRKDRIIKINGQRIALEEVEELLREHPYINDAAVVCRNNEAELVLLEAFIILKKKERSGELLIPAIRSWMINKLPSIVIPNRFFFMESFPVSPSGKVNYELLVGSALLTKNVKDKVSNIDCSNLLQLIKKAFHDALMVEKVCNDDDFFMMGGNSLSAAHVAYGLGIDMKFLYYYPTPFKLCMALLQKKGSCSLHNRLDCCRQINTDRQDNHISMNHAENSSPLESRMILKDNDHDSFPSKRLKRGLIDVTSWGDESFPWYSPSLLSFSFSRCNKVLYKGKQAVIDTNQTTWSANVPRGSRGHMNNFWKVYLESCVDASPILVFKGTDIYLFIGSHSHKFLCINARSGSVQWEIKLKGRIECTAAIVSDFSQVVVGCYMGKIHFLDFLNGRICWIFQTSGEVKAQPVVDTCRQLIWCGSHDHNLYALDYKKHCCVYKLSCGGSIYGSPAIDEVRGLLYVASTGGRITAISISASPFTILWLHELEVPVFGSLAVAHNGTVICCLVDGHVLALDPNGSIVWKKTTDGPIFAGPCIPSVLPHEVLVCSRSGGVYSFKLEKGDLLWEYNVGDPITASAYVDEHLQLESDASHSSDRLVCICSSSGGIHLLRVNMNHSEDANQQRRDVQEFAKLNLPGDVFSSPLMIGGRIFVGCRDDYLHCIALEIPKQHES
;
A
#
# COMPACT_ATOMS: atom_id res chain seq x y z
N MET A 1 2.70 -23.76 -3.92
CA MET A 1 1.89 -22.52 -3.99
C MET A 1 0.73 -22.66 -3.00
N TYR A 2 0.24 -21.60 -2.39
CA TYR A 2 -0.84 -21.69 -1.40
C TYR A 2 -2.22 -21.52 -2.04
N THR A 3 -3.20 -22.32 -1.61
CA THR A 3 -4.61 -22.29 -2.03
C THR A 3 -5.54 -22.15 -0.81
N SER A 4 -6.76 -21.63 -0.99
CA SER A 4 -7.79 -21.61 0.07
C SER A 4 -8.12 -23.03 0.54
N GLY A 5 -8.13 -23.27 1.85
CA GLY A 5 -8.44 -24.58 2.42
C GLY A 5 -9.84 -24.64 3.02
N SER A 6 -10.52 -25.78 2.83
CA SER A 6 -11.82 -26.16 3.43
C SER A 6 -11.87 -26.24 4.98
N THR A 7 -10.92 -25.60 5.67
CA THR A 7 -10.68 -25.64 7.12
C THR A 7 -10.23 -24.27 7.63
N GLY A 8 -10.68 -23.18 6.99
CA GLY A 8 -10.37 -21.79 7.35
C GLY A 8 -8.88 -21.41 7.29
N LYS A 9 -8.04 -22.20 6.61
CA LYS A 9 -6.57 -21.99 6.55
C LYS A 9 -6.01 -22.30 5.16
N PRO A 10 -5.05 -21.51 4.64
CA PRO A 10 -4.47 -21.76 3.33
C PRO A 10 -3.55 -22.99 3.33
N LYS A 11 -3.70 -23.86 2.33
CA LYS A 11 -2.97 -25.12 2.18
C LYS A 11 -1.85 -24.96 1.14
N GLY A 12 -0.62 -25.38 1.47
CA GLY A 12 0.53 -25.23 0.58
C GLY A 12 0.70 -26.41 -0.36
N VAL A 13 0.32 -26.30 -1.63
CA VAL A 13 0.52 -27.36 -2.64
C VAL A 13 1.98 -27.44 -3.09
N CYS A 14 2.62 -28.60 -2.94
CA CYS A 14 3.95 -28.89 -3.49
C CYS A 14 3.83 -29.60 -4.86
N GLY A 15 3.83 -28.81 -5.95
CA GLY A 15 3.87 -29.32 -7.32
C GLY A 15 5.20 -30.02 -7.67
N THR A 16 5.26 -30.62 -8.87
CA THR A 16 6.45 -31.37 -9.35
C THR A 16 7.02 -30.74 -10.62
N GLU A 17 8.34 -30.81 -10.79
CA GLU A 17 9.02 -30.37 -12.03
C GLU A 17 8.56 -31.19 -13.24
N GLN A 18 8.26 -32.48 -13.02
CA GLN A 18 7.69 -33.38 -14.03
C GLN A 18 6.32 -32.88 -14.52
N GLY A 19 5.43 -32.47 -13.62
CA GLY A 19 4.10 -31.96 -13.97
C GLY A 19 4.15 -30.66 -14.77
N LEU A 20 5.00 -29.71 -14.36
CA LEU A 20 5.23 -28.46 -15.08
C LEU A 20 5.86 -28.72 -16.46
N SER A 21 6.89 -29.57 -16.53
CA SER A 21 7.54 -29.95 -17.79
C SER A 21 6.55 -30.63 -18.74
N ASN A 22 5.67 -31.48 -18.21
CA ASN A 22 4.65 -32.16 -19.00
C ASN A 22 3.61 -31.19 -19.60
N ARG A 23 3.10 -30.24 -18.80
CA ARG A 23 2.17 -29.19 -19.27
C ARG A 23 2.83 -28.33 -20.37
N PHE A 24 4.08 -27.92 -20.16
CA PHE A 24 4.85 -27.18 -21.16
C PHE A 24 5.08 -27.99 -22.45
N LEU A 25 5.58 -29.23 -22.36
CA LEU A 25 5.87 -30.06 -23.53
C LEU A 25 4.62 -30.40 -24.34
N TRP A 26 3.48 -30.64 -23.68
CA TRP A 26 2.19 -30.80 -24.36
C TRP A 26 1.80 -29.53 -25.13
N MET A 27 1.86 -28.35 -24.49
CA MET A 27 1.49 -27.09 -25.13
C MET A 27 2.43 -26.74 -26.29
N GLN A 28 3.73 -27.00 -26.14
CA GLN A 28 4.74 -26.81 -27.19
C GLN A 28 4.58 -27.83 -28.34
N GLY A 29 4.07 -29.04 -28.07
CA GLY A 29 3.78 -30.04 -29.10
C GLY A 29 2.55 -29.71 -29.94
N MET A 30 1.49 -29.18 -29.31
CA MET A 30 0.24 -28.82 -30.00
C MET A 30 0.27 -27.41 -30.62
N TYR A 31 0.92 -26.46 -29.96
CA TYR A 31 0.97 -25.05 -30.35
C TYR A 31 2.42 -24.53 -30.24
N PRO A 32 3.34 -24.93 -31.14
CA PRO A 32 4.77 -24.67 -30.99
C PRO A 32 5.13 -23.19 -31.04
N LEU A 33 5.94 -22.75 -30.08
CA LEU A 33 6.72 -21.51 -30.09
C LEU A 33 8.01 -21.71 -30.89
N ASN A 34 8.52 -20.66 -31.53
CA ASN A 34 9.69 -20.71 -32.42
C ASN A 34 10.71 -19.58 -32.20
N GLY A 35 10.77 -18.99 -30.99
CA GLY A 35 11.66 -17.89 -30.62
C GLY A 35 11.25 -16.51 -31.17
N GLN A 36 10.45 -16.45 -32.24
CA GLN A 36 10.00 -15.20 -32.87
C GLN A 36 8.71 -14.64 -32.28
N GLU A 37 8.07 -15.34 -31.34
CA GLU A 37 6.79 -14.93 -30.76
C GLU A 37 6.98 -14.03 -29.53
N LEU A 38 6.15 -12.99 -29.41
CA LEU A 38 6.05 -12.15 -28.21
C LEU A 38 4.92 -12.65 -27.31
N LEU A 39 5.24 -12.84 -26.04
CA LEU A 39 4.35 -13.36 -25.00
C LEU A 39 4.09 -12.29 -23.94
N LEU A 40 2.90 -12.27 -23.34
CA LEU A 40 2.56 -11.31 -22.27
C LEU A 40 2.55 -12.00 -20.90
N PHE A 41 3.37 -11.50 -19.98
CA PHE A 41 3.35 -11.91 -18.58
C PHE A 41 2.31 -11.09 -17.81
N ASN A 42 1.11 -11.63 -17.65
CA ASN A 42 0.01 -10.94 -16.96
C ASN A 42 -0.50 -11.70 -15.73
N SER A 43 -0.29 -13.03 -15.69
CA SER A 43 -0.65 -13.85 -14.55
C SER A 43 0.15 -13.46 -13.31
N SER A 44 -0.55 -13.09 -12.22
CA SER A 44 0.10 -12.83 -10.94
C SER A 44 0.82 -14.09 -10.44
N VAL A 45 2.01 -13.91 -9.83
CA VAL A 45 2.86 -15.00 -9.32
C VAL A 45 2.19 -15.89 -8.26
N SER A 46 1.05 -15.46 -7.71
CA SER A 46 0.21 -16.28 -6.83
C SER A 46 -0.62 -17.35 -7.56
N PHE A 47 -0.72 -17.32 -8.89
CA PHE A 47 -1.45 -18.30 -9.71
C PHE A 47 -0.48 -19.17 -10.52
N ILE A 48 -0.85 -20.44 -10.72
CA ILE A 48 -0.01 -21.45 -11.39
C ILE A 48 0.35 -21.09 -12.85
N ASP A 49 -0.44 -20.25 -13.49
CA ASP A 49 -0.31 -19.90 -14.92
C ASP A 49 0.86 -18.97 -15.23
N HIS A 50 1.35 -18.22 -14.24
CA HIS A 50 2.60 -17.45 -14.41
C HIS A 50 3.79 -18.37 -14.72
N LEU A 51 3.80 -19.60 -14.22
CA LEU A 51 4.84 -20.58 -14.55
C LEU A 51 4.74 -21.01 -16.02
N GLN A 52 3.54 -21.14 -16.57
CA GLN A 52 3.37 -21.44 -17.99
C GLN A 52 3.80 -20.26 -18.87
N GLU A 53 3.42 -19.03 -18.52
CA GLU A 53 3.87 -17.81 -19.24
C GLU A 53 5.41 -17.67 -19.22
N PHE A 54 6.02 -17.86 -18.04
CA PHE A 54 7.47 -17.72 -17.82
C PHE A 54 8.30 -18.84 -18.47
N LEU A 55 7.93 -20.11 -18.25
CA LEU A 55 8.62 -21.26 -18.84
C LEU A 55 8.46 -21.29 -20.37
N SER A 56 7.29 -20.88 -20.90
CA SER A 56 7.10 -20.74 -22.35
C SER A 56 8.14 -19.82 -22.98
N ALA A 57 8.38 -18.65 -22.39
CA ALA A 57 9.38 -17.72 -22.90
C ALA A 57 10.80 -18.30 -22.83
N ILE A 58 11.22 -18.76 -21.64
CA ILE A 58 12.60 -19.18 -21.38
C ILE A 58 12.97 -20.44 -22.15
N LEU A 59 12.11 -21.46 -22.17
CA LEU A 59 12.42 -22.77 -22.77
C LEU A 59 12.37 -22.75 -24.31
N THR A 60 11.83 -21.69 -24.92
CA THR A 60 11.74 -21.55 -26.39
C THR A 60 12.41 -20.28 -26.93
N ALA A 61 13.16 -19.57 -26.08
CA ALA A 61 13.82 -18.28 -26.38
C ALA A 61 12.89 -17.20 -26.96
N CYS A 62 11.61 -17.21 -26.58
CA CYS A 62 10.64 -16.18 -26.98
C CYS A 62 10.72 -14.95 -26.07
N VAL A 63 10.30 -13.79 -26.58
CA VAL A 63 10.33 -12.52 -25.82
C VAL A 63 9.14 -12.46 -24.87
N LEU A 64 9.41 -12.26 -23.58
CA LEU A 64 8.39 -12.05 -22.55
C LEU A 64 8.23 -10.56 -22.24
N VAL A 65 7.11 -9.98 -22.66
CA VAL A 65 6.69 -8.63 -22.30
C VAL A 65 6.12 -8.67 -20.88
N ILE A 66 6.72 -7.92 -19.95
CA ILE A 66 6.28 -7.82 -18.56
C ILE A 66 5.75 -6.39 -18.33
N PRO A 67 4.43 -6.18 -18.31
CA PRO A 67 3.83 -4.88 -18.01
C PRO A 67 4.13 -4.42 -16.57
N PRO A 68 4.06 -3.11 -16.29
CA PRO A 68 4.07 -2.62 -14.92
C PRO A 68 2.82 -3.12 -14.18
N PHE A 69 2.97 -4.04 -13.22
CA PHE A 69 1.85 -4.60 -12.46
C PHE A 69 0.99 -3.56 -11.71
N ASN A 70 1.49 -2.35 -11.50
CA ASN A 70 0.68 -1.24 -10.97
C ASN A 70 -0.27 -0.68 -12.03
N GLU A 71 0.18 -0.54 -13.28
CA GLU A 71 -0.63 -0.05 -14.41
C GLU A 71 -1.77 -1.02 -14.74
N LEU A 72 -1.49 -2.33 -14.76
CA LEU A 72 -2.53 -3.37 -14.91
C LEU A 72 -3.57 -3.35 -13.78
N LYS A 73 -3.19 -2.96 -12.56
CA LYS A 73 -4.10 -2.83 -11.40
C LYS A 73 -4.90 -1.53 -11.40
N GLU A 74 -4.37 -0.47 -12.01
CA GLU A 74 -4.98 0.86 -12.05
C GLU A 74 -5.92 1.03 -13.24
N ASN A 75 -5.56 0.45 -14.38
CA ASN A 75 -6.37 0.37 -15.58
C ASN A 75 -6.24 -1.02 -16.23
N ILE A 76 -7.22 -1.90 -16.00
CA ILE A 76 -7.22 -3.25 -16.56
C ILE A 76 -7.30 -3.28 -18.10
N TYR A 77 -7.84 -2.22 -18.72
CA TYR A 77 -7.88 -2.09 -20.18
C TYR A 77 -6.50 -1.86 -20.80
N SER A 78 -5.47 -1.49 -20.02
CA SER A 78 -4.09 -1.35 -20.51
C SER A 78 -3.52 -2.64 -21.09
N ILE A 79 -4.06 -3.82 -20.73
CA ILE A 79 -3.77 -5.09 -21.42
C ILE A 79 -3.92 -4.93 -22.95
N ILE A 80 -4.97 -4.23 -23.41
CA ILE A 80 -5.22 -3.99 -24.83
C ILE A 80 -4.10 -3.16 -25.46
N ASP A 81 -3.63 -2.13 -24.76
CA ASP A 81 -2.51 -1.29 -25.19
C ASP A 81 -1.20 -2.09 -25.28
N PHE A 82 -0.94 -3.01 -24.34
CA PHE A 82 0.20 -3.93 -24.42
C PHE A 82 0.07 -4.96 -25.56
N LEU A 83 -1.12 -5.52 -25.79
CA LEU A 83 -1.38 -6.43 -26.92
C LEU A 83 -1.11 -5.74 -28.27
N GLN A 84 -1.49 -4.45 -28.39
CA GLN A 84 -1.26 -3.63 -29.59
C GLN A 84 0.21 -3.23 -29.74
N ALA A 85 0.80 -2.59 -28.73
CA ALA A 85 2.13 -2.00 -28.82
C ALA A 85 3.26 -3.03 -29.02
N TYR A 86 3.09 -4.25 -28.51
CA TYR A 86 4.09 -5.32 -28.59
C TYR A 86 3.70 -6.48 -29.51
N PHE A 87 2.60 -6.37 -30.27
CA PHE A 87 2.12 -7.39 -31.20
C PHE A 87 2.06 -8.81 -30.58
N VAL A 88 1.55 -8.89 -29.36
CA VAL A 88 1.54 -10.11 -28.55
C VAL A 88 0.85 -11.25 -29.29
N ASN A 89 1.51 -12.41 -29.36
CA ASN A 89 1.03 -13.57 -30.08
C ASN A 89 0.24 -14.54 -29.19
N ARG A 90 0.45 -14.52 -27.87
CA ARG A 90 -0.26 -15.38 -26.92
C ARG A 90 -0.70 -14.63 -25.67
N LEU A 91 -1.95 -14.86 -25.27
CA LEU A 91 -2.52 -14.37 -24.02
C LEU A 91 -3.11 -15.55 -23.24
N THR A 92 -2.72 -15.69 -21.97
CA THR A 92 -3.39 -16.56 -21.00
C THR A 92 -4.17 -15.67 -20.04
N THR A 93 -5.46 -15.95 -19.83
CA THR A 93 -6.31 -15.11 -18.96
C THR A 93 -7.52 -15.90 -18.44
N VAL A 94 -8.33 -15.27 -17.58
CA VAL A 94 -9.56 -15.86 -17.05
C VAL A 94 -10.80 -15.31 -17.78
N PRO A 95 -11.87 -16.11 -18.00
CA PRO A 95 -13.10 -15.67 -18.67
C PRO A 95 -13.69 -14.33 -18.19
N SER A 96 -13.72 -14.07 -16.87
CA SER A 96 -14.19 -12.81 -16.30
C SER A 96 -13.37 -11.58 -16.72
N LEU A 97 -12.05 -11.70 -16.73
CA LEU A 97 -11.12 -10.67 -17.20
C LEU A 97 -11.29 -10.45 -18.71
N MET A 98 -11.36 -11.53 -19.48
CA MET A 98 -11.58 -11.49 -20.93
C MET A 98 -12.89 -10.77 -21.31
N ARG A 99 -13.99 -11.06 -20.59
CA ARG A 99 -15.28 -10.37 -20.74
C ARG A 99 -15.18 -8.87 -20.47
N THR A 100 -14.32 -8.46 -19.54
CA THR A 100 -14.21 -7.05 -19.09
C THR A 100 -13.49 -6.18 -20.11
N ILE A 101 -12.41 -6.68 -20.71
CA ILE A 101 -11.66 -5.98 -21.76
C ILE A 101 -12.34 -6.03 -23.13
N LEU A 102 -13.36 -6.88 -23.30
CA LEU A 102 -14.09 -7.12 -24.55
C LEU A 102 -14.67 -5.85 -25.22
N PRO A 103 -15.30 -4.89 -24.50
CA PRO A 103 -15.80 -3.66 -25.12
C PRO A 103 -14.67 -2.73 -25.61
N GLY A 104 -13.50 -2.80 -24.98
CA GLY A 104 -12.29 -2.11 -25.43
C GLY A 104 -11.74 -2.71 -26.72
N LEU A 105 -11.72 -4.05 -26.84
CA LEU A 105 -11.34 -4.74 -28.08
C LEU A 105 -12.32 -4.42 -29.21
N GLN A 106 -13.63 -4.31 -28.93
CA GLN A 106 -14.64 -3.89 -29.91
C GLN A 106 -14.48 -2.43 -30.37
N THR A 107 -14.08 -1.51 -29.47
CA THR A 107 -13.90 -0.08 -29.82
C THR A 107 -12.55 0.20 -30.49
N HIS A 108 -11.53 -0.62 -30.25
CA HIS A 108 -10.23 -0.56 -30.94
C HIS A 108 -10.17 -1.42 -32.23
N ALA A 109 -11.31 -1.73 -32.86
CA ALA A 109 -11.43 -2.61 -34.03
C ALA A 109 -10.73 -2.13 -35.34
N ASN A 110 -9.88 -1.10 -35.28
CA ASN A 110 -8.98 -0.74 -36.39
C ASN A 110 -7.65 -1.52 -36.33
N MET A 111 -7.77 -2.84 -36.55
CA MET A 111 -6.85 -3.60 -37.41
C MET A 111 -5.37 -3.81 -37.01
N LEU A 112 -5.05 -4.01 -35.72
CA LEU A 112 -3.73 -4.59 -35.33
C LEU A 112 -3.82 -5.89 -34.50
N VAL A 113 -4.59 -5.95 -33.41
CA VAL A 113 -4.62 -7.12 -32.49
C VAL A 113 -5.04 -8.43 -33.19
N GLU A 114 -6.04 -8.37 -34.07
CA GLU A 114 -6.54 -9.52 -34.84
C GLU A 114 -5.48 -10.20 -35.73
N ASN A 115 -4.41 -9.47 -36.08
CA ASN A 115 -3.34 -9.97 -36.93
C ASN A 115 -2.11 -10.45 -36.11
N SER A 116 -2.03 -10.10 -34.82
CA SER A 116 -0.92 -10.52 -33.95
C SER A 116 -1.27 -11.69 -33.03
N LEU A 117 -2.46 -11.69 -32.41
CA LEU A 117 -2.82 -12.69 -31.39
C LEU A 117 -3.20 -14.04 -32.04
N LYS A 118 -2.30 -15.02 -31.95
CA LYS A 118 -2.45 -16.37 -32.53
C LYS A 118 -3.14 -17.35 -31.58
N LEU A 119 -2.90 -17.22 -30.28
CA LEU A 119 -3.44 -18.12 -29.25
C LEU A 119 -4.04 -17.31 -28.07
N LEU A 120 -5.31 -17.58 -27.78
CA LEU A 120 -5.98 -17.13 -26.56
C LEU A 120 -6.26 -18.36 -25.69
N VAL A 121 -5.67 -18.40 -24.51
CA VAL A 121 -5.86 -19.45 -23.51
C VAL A 121 -6.78 -18.91 -22.41
N LEU A 122 -7.92 -19.56 -22.22
CA LEU A 122 -8.80 -19.33 -21.09
C LEU A 122 -8.73 -20.53 -20.16
N SER A 123 -8.43 -20.27 -18.89
CA SER A 123 -8.43 -21.28 -17.80
C SER A 123 -8.99 -20.65 -16.53
N GLY A 124 -8.99 -21.41 -15.43
CA GLY A 124 -9.30 -20.91 -14.10
C GLY A 124 -10.78 -20.67 -13.76
N GLU A 125 -11.69 -20.59 -14.74
CA GLU A 125 -13.14 -20.42 -14.51
C GLU A 125 -13.99 -21.19 -15.53
N THR A 126 -15.29 -21.32 -15.29
CA THR A 126 -16.23 -21.79 -16.33
C THR A 126 -16.25 -20.80 -17.48
N PHE A 127 -15.84 -21.21 -18.68
CA PHE A 127 -15.91 -20.39 -19.90
C PHE A 127 -17.33 -20.48 -20.50
N PRO A 128 -18.13 -19.39 -20.48
CA PRO A 128 -19.53 -19.45 -20.93
C PRO A 128 -19.64 -19.42 -22.45
N LEU A 129 -20.70 -20.06 -22.98
CA LEU A 129 -20.91 -20.15 -24.43
C LEU A 129 -21.06 -18.76 -25.09
N THR A 130 -21.80 -17.87 -24.43
CA THR A 130 -22.03 -16.47 -24.83
C THR A 130 -20.73 -15.71 -25.06
N LEU A 131 -19.74 -15.89 -24.18
CA LEU A 131 -18.42 -15.26 -24.30
C LEU A 131 -17.61 -15.86 -25.47
N TRP A 132 -17.72 -17.17 -25.71
CA TRP A 132 -17.08 -17.82 -26.85
C TRP A 132 -17.61 -17.32 -28.19
N GLU A 133 -18.93 -17.11 -28.32
CA GLU A 133 -19.57 -16.60 -29.54
C GLU A 133 -19.07 -15.17 -29.87
N MET A 134 -19.02 -14.30 -28.87
CA MET A 134 -18.48 -12.95 -29.01
C MET A 134 -16.99 -12.96 -29.40
N LEU A 135 -16.17 -13.75 -28.69
CA LEU A 135 -14.73 -13.84 -28.96
C LEU A 135 -14.43 -14.42 -30.35
N SER A 136 -15.17 -15.44 -30.79
CA SER A 136 -15.01 -16.03 -32.12
C SER A 136 -15.40 -15.08 -33.25
N THR A 137 -16.30 -14.13 -32.98
CA THR A 137 -16.69 -13.07 -33.91
C THR A 137 -15.63 -11.96 -33.99
N ILE A 138 -15.01 -11.60 -32.87
CA ILE A 138 -14.02 -10.50 -32.77
C ILE A 138 -12.60 -10.96 -33.14
N LEU A 139 -12.25 -12.23 -32.87
CA LEU A 139 -10.91 -12.80 -33.07
C LEU A 139 -10.93 -14.04 -34.00
N PRO A 140 -11.49 -13.95 -35.22
CA PRO A 140 -11.77 -15.12 -36.08
C PRO A 140 -10.50 -15.84 -36.59
N LYS A 141 -9.31 -15.25 -36.43
CA LYS A 141 -8.01 -15.86 -36.77
C LYS A 141 -7.31 -16.50 -35.57
N THR A 142 -7.73 -16.18 -34.35
CA THR A 142 -7.08 -16.62 -33.11
C THR A 142 -7.55 -18.02 -32.73
N SER A 143 -6.63 -18.91 -32.38
CA SER A 143 -6.99 -20.18 -31.74
C SER A 143 -7.39 -19.93 -30.29
N ILE A 144 -8.65 -20.20 -29.95
CA ILE A 144 -9.15 -20.07 -28.57
C ILE A 144 -9.17 -21.46 -27.91
N LEU A 145 -8.53 -21.60 -26.76
CA LEU A 145 -8.53 -22.82 -25.95
C LEU A 145 -9.26 -22.59 -24.63
N ASN A 146 -10.05 -23.58 -24.22
CA ASN A 146 -10.48 -23.74 -22.84
C ASN A 146 -9.56 -24.79 -22.20
N LEU A 147 -8.84 -24.43 -21.13
CA LEU A 147 -8.04 -25.36 -20.35
C LEU A 147 -8.64 -25.51 -18.95
N TYR A 148 -8.43 -26.66 -18.33
CA TYR A 148 -8.97 -26.95 -17.01
C TYR A 148 -7.99 -27.72 -16.14
N GLY A 149 -7.95 -27.32 -14.87
CA GLY A 149 -7.33 -28.06 -13.78
C GLY A 149 -7.32 -27.25 -12.49
N SER A 150 -6.29 -27.48 -11.70
CA SER A 150 -6.03 -26.87 -10.40
C SER A 150 -4.54 -26.87 -10.07
N THR A 151 -4.17 -26.19 -8.99
CA THR A 151 -2.78 -26.16 -8.49
C THR A 151 -2.25 -27.55 -8.13
N GLU A 152 -3.14 -28.45 -7.67
CA GLU A 152 -2.83 -29.84 -7.32
C GLU A 152 -2.52 -30.73 -8.55
N VAL A 153 -2.86 -30.28 -9.76
CA VAL A 153 -2.54 -30.95 -11.03
C VAL A 153 -1.60 -30.11 -11.91
N SER A 154 -0.70 -29.34 -11.28
CA SER A 154 0.35 -28.54 -11.93
C SER A 154 -0.15 -27.49 -12.95
N GLY A 155 -1.42 -27.09 -12.88
CA GLY A 155 -2.05 -26.17 -13.82
C GLY A 155 -3.27 -26.80 -14.46
N ASP A 156 -3.14 -27.18 -15.73
CA ASP A 156 -4.21 -27.85 -16.49
C ASP A 156 -3.94 -29.35 -16.64
N CYS A 157 -4.99 -30.15 -16.58
CA CYS A 157 -4.99 -31.58 -16.87
C CYS A 157 -5.86 -31.97 -18.08
N THR A 158 -6.80 -31.11 -18.50
CA THR A 158 -7.58 -31.27 -19.74
C THR A 158 -7.57 -30.01 -20.61
N TYR A 159 -7.86 -30.17 -21.89
CA TYR A 159 -7.99 -29.07 -22.85
C TYR A 159 -9.13 -29.27 -23.85
N PHE A 160 -9.63 -28.15 -24.37
CA PHE A 160 -10.57 -28.11 -25.49
C PHE A 160 -10.19 -26.99 -26.48
N ASP A 161 -9.94 -27.34 -27.75
CA ASP A 161 -9.80 -26.36 -28.83
C ASP A 161 -11.18 -25.92 -29.31
N CYS A 162 -11.50 -24.64 -29.15
CA CYS A 162 -12.84 -24.12 -29.39
C CYS A 162 -13.26 -24.13 -30.87
N LYS A 163 -12.34 -24.42 -31.81
CA LYS A 163 -12.68 -24.74 -33.21
C LYS A 163 -13.64 -25.93 -33.33
N ARG A 164 -13.76 -26.77 -32.29
CA ARG A 164 -14.68 -27.92 -32.23
C ARG A 164 -16.12 -27.53 -31.81
N MET A 165 -16.34 -26.33 -31.25
CA MET A 165 -17.68 -25.89 -30.82
C MET A 165 -18.74 -25.94 -31.93
N PRO A 166 -18.50 -25.47 -33.18
CA PRO A 166 -19.51 -25.49 -34.24
C PRO A 166 -19.88 -26.90 -34.76
N LEU A 167 -19.21 -27.94 -34.28
CA LEU A 167 -19.63 -29.34 -34.49
C LEU A 167 -20.49 -29.80 -33.31
N ILE A 168 -20.01 -29.66 -32.07
CA ILE A 168 -20.72 -30.12 -30.86
C ILE A 168 -22.09 -29.44 -30.71
N LEU A 169 -22.20 -28.14 -31.01
CA LEU A 169 -23.45 -27.37 -30.91
C LEU A 169 -24.54 -27.79 -31.92
N LYS A 170 -24.25 -28.69 -32.86
CA LYS A 170 -25.25 -29.30 -33.76
C LYS A 170 -25.97 -30.48 -33.12
N GLU A 171 -25.35 -31.11 -32.12
CA GLU A 171 -25.76 -32.39 -31.54
C GLU A 171 -26.12 -32.26 -30.05
N GLU A 172 -25.40 -31.41 -29.32
CA GLU A 172 -25.55 -31.18 -27.88
C GLU A 172 -25.93 -29.72 -27.58
N LYS A 173 -26.87 -29.50 -26.66
CA LYS A 173 -27.20 -28.18 -26.13
C LYS A 173 -26.38 -27.90 -24.89
N LEU A 174 -25.45 -26.95 -24.98
CA LEU A 174 -24.52 -26.58 -23.91
C LEU A 174 -24.75 -25.13 -23.44
N THR A 175 -24.39 -24.84 -22.19
CA THR A 175 -24.37 -23.49 -21.61
C THR A 175 -22.95 -22.93 -21.43
N SER A 176 -21.94 -23.82 -21.45
CA SER A 176 -20.53 -23.51 -21.31
C SER A 176 -19.69 -24.28 -22.35
N VAL A 177 -18.48 -23.79 -22.58
CA VAL A 177 -17.48 -24.49 -23.40
C VAL A 177 -16.99 -25.73 -22.63
N PRO A 178 -16.89 -26.92 -23.26
CA PRO A 178 -16.35 -28.12 -22.62
C PRO A 178 -14.93 -27.90 -22.06
N ILE A 179 -14.60 -28.60 -20.98
CA ILE A 179 -13.21 -28.70 -20.48
C ILE A 179 -12.40 -29.76 -21.25
N GLY A 180 -13.09 -30.59 -22.05
CA GLY A 180 -12.52 -31.37 -23.15
C GLY A 180 -11.84 -32.67 -22.71
N LEU A 181 -10.64 -32.91 -23.21
CA LEU A 181 -9.94 -34.20 -23.15
C LEU A 181 -8.62 -34.08 -22.36
N PRO A 182 -8.12 -35.16 -21.74
CA PRO A 182 -6.84 -35.16 -21.04
C PRO A 182 -5.67 -34.70 -21.92
N ILE A 183 -4.74 -33.94 -21.33
CA ILE A 183 -3.44 -33.65 -21.96
C ILE A 183 -2.52 -34.89 -21.87
N THR A 184 -1.43 -34.90 -22.64
CA THR A 184 -0.49 -36.03 -22.66
C THR A 184 0.04 -36.37 -21.25
N ASN A 185 0.16 -37.66 -20.94
CA ASN A 185 0.59 -38.20 -19.63
C ASN A 185 -0.29 -37.79 -18.42
N CYS A 186 -1.52 -37.32 -18.63
CA CYS A 186 -2.51 -37.08 -17.58
C CYS A 186 -3.69 -38.06 -17.71
N ASP A 187 -3.96 -38.84 -16.67
CA ASP A 187 -5.05 -39.81 -16.64
C ASP A 187 -6.28 -39.15 -16.01
N VAL A 188 -7.27 -38.75 -16.81
CA VAL A 188 -8.47 -38.08 -16.29
C VAL A 188 -9.69 -39.01 -16.42
N MET A 189 -10.30 -39.32 -15.27
CA MET A 189 -11.35 -40.33 -15.12
C MET A 189 -12.59 -39.73 -14.45
N MET A 190 -13.78 -40.15 -14.89
CA MET A 190 -15.06 -39.80 -14.27
C MET A 190 -15.61 -41.02 -13.52
N LEU A 191 -15.94 -40.86 -12.23
CA LEU A 191 -16.63 -41.88 -11.44
C LEU A 191 -18.12 -41.52 -11.34
N LEU A 192 -18.99 -42.38 -11.85
CA LEU A 192 -20.45 -42.17 -11.89
C LEU A 192 -21.04 -41.97 -10.49
N ASN A 193 -22.05 -41.10 -10.39
CA ASN A 193 -22.81 -40.90 -9.15
C ASN A 193 -23.83 -42.03 -8.92
N GLU A 194 -23.91 -42.55 -7.69
CA GLU A 194 -24.77 -43.70 -7.32
C GLU A 194 -26.28 -43.50 -7.61
N ASN A 195 -26.73 -42.24 -7.70
CA ASN A 195 -28.12 -41.85 -7.92
C ASN A 195 -28.35 -41.03 -9.21
N GLY A 196 -27.37 -40.98 -10.13
CA GLY A 196 -27.33 -40.03 -11.26
C GLY A 196 -27.46 -40.64 -12.66
N ALA A 197 -27.50 -39.77 -13.67
CA ALA A 197 -27.53 -40.17 -15.08
C ALA A 197 -26.23 -40.89 -15.50
N SER A 198 -26.33 -41.78 -16.50
CA SER A 198 -25.25 -42.70 -16.92
C SER A 198 -24.01 -42.05 -17.56
N ASN A 199 -23.97 -40.72 -17.62
CA ASN A 199 -22.87 -39.92 -18.15
C ASN A 199 -22.46 -38.74 -17.25
N GLU A 200 -22.87 -38.73 -15.97
CA GLU A 200 -22.50 -37.69 -15.00
C GLU A 200 -21.80 -38.26 -13.76
N GLY A 201 -20.74 -37.59 -13.30
CA GLY A 201 -19.89 -38.11 -12.24
C GLY A 201 -18.90 -37.11 -11.65
N GLU A 202 -18.16 -37.58 -10.64
CA GLU A 202 -17.08 -36.84 -9.98
C GLU A 202 -15.74 -37.10 -10.70
N LEU A 203 -14.94 -36.04 -10.92
CA LEU A 203 -13.71 -36.12 -11.70
C LEU A 203 -12.49 -36.46 -10.83
N TYR A 204 -11.66 -37.38 -11.32
CA TYR A 204 -10.42 -37.85 -10.71
C TYR A 204 -9.27 -37.73 -11.69
N VAL A 205 -8.10 -37.32 -11.22
CA VAL A 205 -6.91 -37.07 -12.06
C VAL A 205 -5.71 -37.87 -11.57
N GLY A 206 -4.93 -38.42 -12.48
CA GLY A 206 -3.70 -39.16 -12.23
C GLY A 206 -2.62 -38.85 -13.28
N GLY A 207 -1.50 -39.55 -13.20
CA GLY A 207 -0.38 -39.39 -14.14
C GLY A 207 0.61 -38.29 -13.72
N SER A 208 1.32 -37.73 -14.70
CA SER A 208 2.52 -36.89 -14.48
C SER A 208 2.24 -35.49 -13.90
N CYS A 209 1.01 -35.00 -13.97
CA CYS A 209 0.64 -33.66 -13.49
C CYS A 209 0.51 -33.54 -11.96
N ILE A 210 0.46 -34.67 -11.25
CA ILE A 210 0.06 -34.75 -9.85
C ILE A 210 1.09 -34.10 -8.91
N PHE A 211 0.59 -33.29 -7.96
CA PHE A 211 1.37 -32.74 -6.86
C PHE A 211 1.89 -33.83 -5.91
N ARG A 212 3.01 -33.55 -5.25
CA ARG A 212 3.69 -34.49 -4.35
C ARG A 212 3.00 -34.58 -2.98
N ASP A 213 2.76 -33.44 -2.35
CA ASP A 213 2.24 -33.33 -0.98
C ASP A 213 1.68 -31.94 -0.65
N TYR A 214 0.90 -31.85 0.45
CA TYR A 214 0.59 -30.58 1.10
C TYR A 214 1.66 -30.25 2.14
N TYR A 215 2.30 -29.09 1.98
CA TYR A 215 3.36 -28.58 2.84
C TYR A 215 2.93 -28.54 4.31
N ASN A 216 3.64 -29.32 5.13
CA ASN A 216 3.45 -29.43 6.58
C ASN A 216 2.08 -29.95 7.05
N GLU A 217 1.28 -30.56 6.16
CA GLU A 217 -0.08 -31.05 6.43
C GLU A 217 -0.25 -32.54 6.01
N PRO A 218 0.50 -33.48 6.63
CA PRO A 218 0.53 -34.89 6.21
C PRO A 218 -0.82 -35.60 6.36
N ASN A 219 -1.64 -35.19 7.33
CA ASN A 219 -2.94 -35.81 7.62
C ASN A 219 -4.01 -35.56 6.54
N ILE A 220 -3.82 -34.55 5.67
CA ILE A 220 -4.78 -34.22 4.60
C ILE A 220 -4.58 -35.11 3.36
N MET A 221 -3.43 -35.79 3.25
CA MET A 221 -3.06 -36.58 2.07
C MET A 221 -3.89 -37.86 1.88
N SER A 222 -4.41 -38.47 2.95
CA SER A 222 -5.25 -39.68 2.85
C SER A 222 -6.58 -39.41 2.14
N ASP A 223 -7.11 -38.20 2.29
CA ASP A 223 -8.48 -37.86 1.91
C ASP A 223 -8.53 -37.20 0.52
N ALA A 224 -7.41 -36.62 0.09
CA ALA A 224 -7.22 -36.04 -1.24
C ALA A 224 -6.95 -37.08 -2.34
N PHE A 225 -6.55 -38.31 -1.99
CA PHE A 225 -6.15 -39.34 -2.95
C PHE A 225 -7.01 -40.62 -2.84
N ALA A 226 -7.66 -40.98 -3.94
CA ALA A 226 -8.46 -42.20 -4.05
C ALA A 226 -7.73 -43.30 -4.84
N LYS A 227 -8.01 -44.56 -4.49
CA LYS A 227 -7.74 -45.72 -5.36
C LYS A 227 -9.02 -46.04 -6.10
N LEU A 228 -9.02 -45.86 -7.42
CA LEU A 228 -10.18 -46.19 -8.26
C LEU A 228 -10.37 -47.72 -8.37
N PRO A 229 -11.60 -48.23 -8.61
CA PRO A 229 -11.83 -49.65 -8.83
C PRO A 229 -11.07 -50.17 -10.06
N ARG A 230 -10.73 -51.48 -10.07
CA ARG A 230 -9.99 -52.14 -11.17
C ARG A 230 -10.68 -52.08 -12.55
N SER A 231 -11.96 -51.70 -12.61
CA SER A 231 -12.70 -51.44 -13.85
C SER A 231 -12.37 -50.08 -14.50
N TYR A 232 -11.74 -49.16 -13.75
CA TYR A 232 -11.42 -47.80 -14.20
C TYR A 232 -9.92 -47.50 -14.23
N ALA A 233 -9.08 -48.29 -13.53
CA ALA A 233 -7.66 -47.98 -13.37
C ALA A 233 -6.76 -49.21 -13.19
N CYS A 234 -5.46 -49.03 -13.46
CA CYS A 234 -4.42 -50.01 -13.17
C CYS A 234 -4.22 -50.20 -11.65
N GLN A 235 -3.79 -51.40 -11.25
CA GLN A 235 -3.67 -51.75 -9.83
C GLN A 235 -2.62 -50.92 -9.10
N GLY A 236 -3.05 -50.21 -8.05
CA GLY A 236 -2.16 -49.52 -7.10
C GLY A 236 -1.97 -48.02 -7.39
N GLN A 237 -2.36 -47.53 -8.56
CA GLN A 237 -2.28 -46.11 -8.91
C GLN A 237 -3.23 -45.27 -8.04
N LEU A 238 -2.73 -44.13 -7.56
CA LEU A 238 -3.49 -43.12 -6.82
C LEU A 238 -3.98 -42.04 -7.77
N TYR A 239 -5.21 -41.58 -7.57
CA TYR A 239 -5.81 -40.46 -8.30
C TYR A 239 -6.17 -39.35 -7.31
N PHE A 240 -5.80 -38.12 -7.64
CA PHE A 240 -6.27 -36.94 -6.93
C PHE A 240 -7.77 -36.76 -7.16
N ARG A 241 -8.51 -36.59 -6.05
CA ARG A 241 -9.94 -36.29 -6.04
C ARG A 241 -10.13 -34.79 -6.23
N THR A 242 -10.67 -34.38 -7.37
CA THR A 242 -10.80 -32.94 -7.69
C THR A 242 -11.92 -32.25 -6.89
N GLY A 243 -13.00 -32.98 -6.59
CA GLY A 243 -14.26 -32.46 -6.05
C GLY A 243 -15.18 -31.81 -7.10
N ASP A 244 -14.75 -31.79 -8.36
CA ASP A 244 -15.50 -31.25 -9.50
C ASP A 244 -16.45 -32.30 -10.10
N LEU A 245 -17.64 -31.86 -10.50
CA LEU A 245 -18.66 -32.67 -11.18
C LEU A 245 -18.65 -32.36 -12.69
N VAL A 246 -18.77 -33.41 -13.50
CA VAL A 246 -18.77 -33.32 -14.97
C VAL A 246 -19.87 -34.16 -15.60
N LYS A 247 -20.30 -33.76 -16.80
CA LYS A 247 -20.99 -34.60 -17.78
C LYS A 247 -19.98 -35.01 -18.86
N GLN A 248 -19.95 -36.29 -19.24
CA GLN A 248 -19.23 -36.73 -20.44
C GLN A 248 -20.17 -36.70 -21.66
N LEU A 249 -19.69 -36.12 -22.76
CA LEU A 249 -20.39 -36.08 -24.05
C LEU A 249 -20.10 -37.36 -24.87
N PRO A 250 -20.93 -37.70 -25.88
CA PRO A 250 -20.68 -38.82 -26.78
C PRO A 250 -19.33 -38.74 -27.54
N SER A 251 -18.78 -37.53 -27.69
CA SER A 251 -17.44 -37.27 -28.25
C SER A 251 -16.28 -37.62 -27.30
N GLY A 252 -16.57 -38.02 -26.06
CA GLY A 252 -15.60 -38.26 -25.00
C GLY A 252 -15.21 -36.99 -24.20
N ASP A 253 -15.55 -35.79 -24.69
CA ASP A 253 -15.26 -34.53 -24.01
C ASP A 253 -16.01 -34.40 -22.68
N PHE A 254 -15.34 -33.88 -21.66
CA PHE A 254 -15.98 -33.51 -20.39
C PHE A 254 -16.51 -32.07 -20.43
N VAL A 255 -17.71 -31.86 -19.89
CA VAL A 255 -18.33 -30.56 -19.62
C VAL A 255 -18.43 -30.40 -18.10
N PHE A 256 -17.93 -29.27 -17.58
CA PHE A 256 -17.98 -28.95 -16.16
C PHE A 256 -19.39 -28.53 -15.73
N LEU A 257 -19.92 -29.20 -14.69
CA LEU A 257 -21.26 -28.95 -14.14
C LEU A 257 -21.23 -28.09 -12.88
N GLY A 258 -20.16 -28.17 -12.08
CA GLY A 258 -20.05 -27.50 -10.78
C GLY A 258 -19.15 -28.28 -9.83
N ARG A 259 -19.26 -28.00 -8.53
CA ARG A 259 -18.50 -28.71 -7.47
C ARG A 259 -19.42 -29.41 -6.48
N LYS A 260 -18.90 -30.48 -5.90
CA LYS A 260 -19.56 -31.33 -4.89
C LYS A 260 -19.32 -30.82 -3.47
N ASP A 261 -18.18 -30.15 -3.26
CA ASP A 261 -17.94 -29.29 -2.12
C ASP A 261 -18.40 -27.84 -2.43
N ARG A 262 -18.48 -26.98 -1.42
CA ARG A 262 -18.95 -25.59 -1.58
C ARG A 262 -17.79 -24.64 -1.87
N ILE A 263 -16.79 -25.14 -2.60
CA ILE A 263 -15.72 -24.33 -3.16
C ILE A 263 -16.18 -23.77 -4.50
N ILE A 264 -15.87 -22.50 -4.75
CA ILE A 264 -16.20 -21.76 -5.97
C ILE A 264 -14.93 -21.13 -6.55
N LYS A 265 -15.05 -20.53 -7.73
CA LYS A 265 -14.00 -19.70 -8.33
C LYS A 265 -14.57 -18.31 -8.66
N ILE A 266 -13.93 -17.23 -8.18
CA ILE A 266 -14.33 -15.84 -8.47
C ILE A 266 -13.12 -15.08 -9.01
N ASN A 267 -13.21 -14.53 -10.22
CA ASN A 267 -12.10 -13.92 -10.97
C ASN A 267 -10.83 -14.80 -10.93
N GLY A 268 -11.01 -16.10 -11.18
CA GLY A 268 -9.98 -17.14 -11.11
C GLY A 268 -9.54 -17.58 -9.70
N GLN A 269 -9.95 -16.91 -8.62
CA GLN A 269 -9.57 -17.28 -7.26
C GLN A 269 -10.46 -18.39 -6.72
N ARG A 270 -9.86 -19.53 -6.37
CA ARG A 270 -10.52 -20.61 -5.61
C ARG A 270 -10.83 -20.09 -4.20
N ILE A 271 -12.08 -20.25 -3.77
CA ILE A 271 -12.63 -19.74 -2.50
C ILE A 271 -13.53 -20.82 -1.92
N ALA A 272 -13.36 -21.19 -0.64
CA ALA A 272 -14.31 -22.04 0.08
C ALA A 272 -15.43 -21.17 0.67
N LEU A 273 -16.71 -21.47 0.41
CA LEU A 273 -17.81 -20.75 1.05
C LEU A 273 -17.85 -21.01 2.57
N GLU A 274 -17.43 -22.21 3.02
CA GLU A 274 -17.31 -22.51 4.45
C GLU A 274 -16.30 -21.59 5.17
N GLU A 275 -15.21 -21.15 4.52
CA GLU A 275 -14.22 -20.22 5.09
C GLU A 275 -14.86 -18.86 5.38
N VAL A 276 -15.76 -18.39 4.52
CA VAL A 276 -16.52 -17.13 4.69
C VAL A 276 -17.54 -17.26 5.82
N GLU A 277 -18.17 -18.43 5.96
CA GLU A 277 -19.16 -18.73 7.01
C GLU A 277 -18.53 -18.92 8.39
N GLU A 278 -17.40 -19.63 8.47
CA GLU A 278 -16.62 -19.79 9.70
C GLU A 278 -16.19 -18.44 10.24
N LEU A 279 -15.66 -17.59 9.35
CA LEU A 279 -15.29 -16.22 9.69
C LEU A 279 -16.50 -15.40 10.16
N LEU A 280 -17.62 -15.41 9.41
CA LEU A 280 -18.83 -14.72 9.85
C LEU A 280 -19.33 -15.22 11.22
N ARG A 281 -19.17 -16.51 11.54
CA ARG A 281 -19.50 -17.09 12.86
C ARG A 281 -18.57 -16.65 13.99
N GLU A 282 -17.33 -16.24 13.73
CA GLU A 282 -16.47 -15.63 14.76
C GLU A 282 -16.96 -14.23 15.20
N HIS A 283 -17.64 -13.50 14.32
CA HIS A 283 -17.99 -12.10 14.57
C HIS A 283 -18.89 -11.97 15.82
N PRO A 284 -18.57 -11.10 16.80
CA PRO A 284 -19.20 -11.13 18.13
C PRO A 284 -20.74 -11.13 18.16
N TYR A 285 -21.37 -10.48 17.17
CA TYR A 285 -22.84 -10.33 17.07
C TYR A 285 -23.55 -11.41 16.25
N ILE A 286 -22.83 -12.25 15.49
CA ILE A 286 -23.42 -13.26 14.59
C ILE A 286 -23.48 -14.62 15.28
N ASN A 287 -24.68 -15.20 15.35
CA ASN A 287 -24.90 -16.53 15.92
C ASN A 287 -24.57 -17.64 14.91
N ASP A 288 -25.02 -17.46 13.66
CA ASP A 288 -24.81 -18.40 12.57
C ASP A 288 -24.81 -17.67 11.22
N ALA A 289 -24.14 -18.25 10.22
CA ALA A 289 -23.93 -17.65 8.91
C ALA A 289 -23.91 -18.69 7.78
N ALA A 290 -24.61 -18.37 6.70
CA ALA A 290 -24.72 -19.19 5.50
C ALA A 290 -24.49 -18.32 4.24
N VAL A 291 -23.52 -18.65 3.38
CA VAL A 291 -23.15 -17.85 2.20
C VAL A 291 -23.46 -18.63 0.92
N VAL A 292 -24.14 -17.98 -0.02
CA VAL A 292 -24.44 -18.56 -1.34
C VAL A 292 -23.73 -17.78 -2.45
N CYS A 293 -23.43 -18.51 -3.53
CA CYS A 293 -22.88 -17.99 -4.76
C CYS A 293 -24.00 -17.99 -5.81
N ARG A 294 -24.27 -16.84 -6.43
CA ARG A 294 -25.33 -16.66 -7.44
C ARG A 294 -24.75 -15.98 -8.69
N ASN A 295 -25.06 -16.51 -9.88
CA ASN A 295 -24.82 -15.78 -11.11
C ASN A 295 -26.01 -14.84 -11.38
N ASN A 296 -25.74 -13.57 -11.68
CA ASN A 296 -26.78 -12.63 -12.13
C ASN A 296 -27.14 -12.88 -13.60
N GLU A 297 -28.17 -12.20 -14.11
CA GLU A 297 -28.61 -12.26 -15.52
C GLU A 297 -27.50 -11.88 -16.52
N ALA A 298 -26.55 -11.03 -16.11
CA ALA A 298 -25.33 -10.69 -16.87
C ALA A 298 -24.14 -11.66 -16.65
N GLU A 299 -24.41 -12.88 -16.14
CA GLU A 299 -23.43 -13.93 -15.82
C GLU A 299 -22.27 -13.48 -14.89
N LEU A 300 -22.50 -12.47 -14.05
CA LEU A 300 -21.55 -12.04 -13.01
C LEU A 300 -21.79 -12.80 -11.71
N VAL A 301 -20.71 -13.25 -11.06
CA VAL A 301 -20.76 -13.93 -9.76
C VAL A 301 -21.01 -12.93 -8.64
N LEU A 302 -22.02 -13.22 -7.81
CA LEU A 302 -22.40 -12.49 -6.61
C LEU A 302 -22.35 -13.42 -5.38
N LEU A 303 -21.78 -12.93 -4.29
CA LEU A 303 -21.85 -13.54 -2.97
C LEU A 303 -22.95 -12.91 -2.13
N GLU A 304 -23.82 -13.74 -1.57
CA GLU A 304 -24.92 -13.31 -0.71
C GLU A 304 -24.87 -14.07 0.62
N ALA A 305 -24.75 -13.34 1.73
CA ALA A 305 -24.63 -13.92 3.07
C ALA A 305 -25.92 -13.77 3.88
N PHE A 306 -26.44 -14.89 4.37
CA PHE A 306 -27.54 -14.98 5.31
C PHE A 306 -26.99 -15.08 6.74
N ILE A 307 -27.53 -14.28 7.65
CA ILE A 307 -27.00 -14.09 9.01
C ILE A 307 -28.11 -14.20 10.06
N ILE A 308 -27.85 -14.97 11.11
CA ILE A 308 -28.64 -15.00 12.34
C ILE A 308 -27.87 -14.20 13.41
N LEU A 309 -28.54 -13.31 14.16
CA LEU A 309 -27.92 -12.47 15.19
C LEU A 309 -28.08 -13.07 16.60
N LYS A 310 -27.07 -12.91 17.48
CA LYS A 310 -27.11 -13.39 18.88
C LYS A 310 -28.11 -12.67 19.79
N LYS A 311 -28.64 -11.51 19.37
CA LYS A 311 -29.67 -10.73 20.09
C LYS A 311 -30.66 -10.14 19.09
N LYS A 312 -31.97 -10.30 19.36
CA LYS A 312 -33.06 -9.84 18.47
C LYS A 312 -33.31 -8.32 18.45
N GLU A 313 -32.68 -7.56 19.37
CA GLU A 313 -33.05 -6.16 19.65
C GLU A 313 -32.33 -5.09 18.80
N ARG A 314 -31.43 -5.48 17.88
CA ARG A 314 -30.70 -4.53 17.02
C ARG A 314 -31.14 -4.67 15.56
N SER A 315 -31.44 -3.53 14.93
CA SER A 315 -31.71 -3.42 13.49
C SER A 315 -30.51 -3.95 12.69
N GLY A 316 -30.61 -5.15 12.12
CA GLY A 316 -29.48 -5.84 11.48
C GLY A 316 -28.81 -5.03 10.38
N GLU A 317 -29.59 -4.26 9.61
CA GLU A 317 -29.12 -3.35 8.56
C GLU A 317 -28.01 -2.39 9.04
N LEU A 318 -28.09 -1.89 10.28
CA LEU A 318 -27.08 -1.00 10.87
C LEU A 318 -25.77 -1.71 11.24
N LEU A 319 -25.76 -3.05 11.29
CA LEU A 319 -24.55 -3.85 11.55
C LEU A 319 -23.80 -4.20 10.27
N ILE A 320 -24.41 -4.07 9.08
CA ILE A 320 -23.77 -4.42 7.79
C ILE A 320 -22.41 -3.72 7.60
N PRO A 321 -22.24 -2.41 7.85
CA PRO A 321 -20.94 -1.75 7.69
C PRO A 321 -19.87 -2.28 8.65
N ALA A 322 -20.26 -2.62 9.88
CA ALA A 322 -19.36 -3.18 10.89
C ALA A 322 -18.92 -4.61 10.54
N ILE A 323 -19.87 -5.47 10.14
CA ILE A 323 -19.60 -6.84 9.67
C ILE A 323 -18.68 -6.80 8.45
N ARG A 324 -19.00 -5.98 7.44
CA ARG A 324 -18.21 -5.85 6.20
C ARG A 324 -16.80 -5.31 6.48
N SER A 325 -16.65 -4.30 7.33
CA SER A 325 -15.34 -3.77 7.75
C SER A 325 -14.51 -4.84 8.48
N TRP A 326 -15.12 -5.58 9.40
CA TRP A 326 -14.48 -6.66 10.14
C TRP A 326 -14.01 -7.80 9.21
N MET A 327 -14.80 -8.16 8.19
CA MET A 327 -14.39 -9.13 7.17
C MET A 327 -13.25 -8.61 6.28
N ILE A 328 -13.27 -7.34 5.87
CA ILE A 328 -12.21 -6.73 5.03
C ILE A 328 -10.84 -6.75 5.73
N ASN A 329 -10.81 -6.71 7.06
CA ASN A 329 -9.57 -6.83 7.84
C ASN A 329 -9.03 -8.27 7.93
N LYS A 330 -9.77 -9.28 7.46
CA LYS A 330 -9.43 -10.71 7.56
C LYS A 330 -9.41 -11.46 6.23
N LEU A 331 -10.19 -11.03 5.23
CA LEU A 331 -10.28 -11.64 3.90
C LEU A 331 -9.92 -10.66 2.78
N PRO A 332 -9.40 -11.15 1.64
CA PRO A 332 -9.31 -10.36 0.42
C PRO A 332 -10.68 -9.80 0.01
N SER A 333 -10.72 -8.57 -0.49
CA SER A 333 -11.96 -7.83 -0.79
C SER A 333 -12.91 -8.51 -1.78
N ILE A 334 -12.41 -9.43 -2.60
CA ILE A 334 -13.18 -10.26 -3.54
C ILE A 334 -14.02 -11.36 -2.87
N VAL A 335 -13.66 -11.78 -1.65
CA VAL A 335 -14.34 -12.83 -0.88
C VAL A 335 -15.48 -12.25 -0.03
N ILE A 336 -15.65 -10.93 -0.04
CA ILE A 336 -16.61 -10.21 0.80
C ILE A 336 -18.01 -10.26 0.15
N PRO A 337 -19.06 -10.71 0.86
CA PRO A 337 -20.42 -10.74 0.32
C PRO A 337 -20.89 -9.40 -0.23
N ASN A 338 -21.44 -9.40 -1.45
CA ASN A 338 -22.08 -8.25 -2.08
C ASN A 338 -23.34 -7.84 -1.30
N ARG A 339 -24.10 -8.83 -0.78
CA ARG A 339 -25.32 -8.61 0.00
C ARG A 339 -25.33 -9.38 1.31
N PHE A 340 -26.08 -8.82 2.28
CA PHE A 340 -26.30 -9.40 3.59
C PHE A 340 -27.81 -9.44 3.89
N PHE A 341 -28.33 -10.60 4.24
CA PHE A 341 -29.73 -10.86 4.57
C PHE A 341 -29.82 -11.36 6.02
N PHE A 342 -30.68 -10.76 6.84
CA PHE A 342 -30.89 -11.21 8.22
C PHE A 342 -32.07 -12.16 8.32
N MET A 343 -31.91 -13.25 9.07
CA MET A 343 -32.92 -14.28 9.27
C MET A 343 -33.08 -14.63 10.75
N GLU A 344 -34.28 -15.09 11.14
CA GLU A 344 -34.50 -15.63 12.48
C GLU A 344 -33.97 -17.07 12.62
N SER A 345 -34.02 -17.84 11.55
CA SER A 345 -33.52 -19.22 11.44
C SER A 345 -33.21 -19.54 9.98
N PHE A 346 -32.32 -20.51 9.75
CA PHE A 346 -32.09 -21.05 8.41
C PHE A 346 -33.09 -22.19 8.10
N PRO A 347 -33.58 -22.31 6.86
CA PRO A 347 -34.35 -23.48 6.45
C PRO A 347 -33.44 -24.72 6.47
N VAL A 348 -33.89 -25.79 7.11
CA VAL A 348 -33.14 -27.06 7.19
C VAL A 348 -33.84 -28.16 6.39
N SER A 349 -33.02 -29.03 5.81
CA SER A 349 -33.45 -30.29 5.22
C SER A 349 -33.92 -31.28 6.30
N PRO A 350 -34.63 -32.37 5.94
CA PRO A 350 -34.96 -33.46 6.87
C PRO A 350 -33.75 -34.12 7.56
N SER A 351 -32.53 -33.88 7.07
CA SER A 351 -31.27 -34.33 7.69
C SER A 351 -30.71 -33.38 8.75
N GLY A 352 -31.40 -32.27 9.05
CA GLY A 352 -30.94 -31.22 9.97
C GLY A 352 -29.92 -30.24 9.36
N LYS A 353 -29.33 -30.55 8.20
CA LYS A 353 -28.42 -29.64 7.46
C LYS A 353 -29.19 -28.48 6.81
N VAL A 354 -28.60 -27.29 6.79
CA VAL A 354 -29.10 -26.09 6.07
C VAL A 354 -29.41 -26.43 4.60
N ASN A 355 -30.57 -26.00 4.14
CA ASN A 355 -31.01 -26.11 2.75
C ASN A 355 -30.75 -24.78 2.01
N TYR A 356 -29.65 -24.74 1.25
CA TYR A 356 -29.22 -23.55 0.53
C TYR A 356 -30.12 -23.17 -0.67
N GLU A 357 -30.87 -24.12 -1.24
CA GLU A 357 -31.85 -23.83 -2.30
C GLU A 357 -33.03 -23.02 -1.75
N LEU A 358 -33.53 -23.40 -0.56
CA LEU A 358 -34.58 -22.66 0.15
C LEU A 358 -34.11 -21.30 0.67
N LEU A 359 -32.83 -21.13 1.02
CA LEU A 359 -32.24 -19.82 1.30
C LEU A 359 -32.30 -18.88 0.08
N VAL A 360 -31.87 -19.37 -1.10
CA VAL A 360 -31.91 -18.59 -2.35
C VAL A 360 -33.35 -18.19 -2.72
N GLY A 361 -34.32 -19.10 -2.54
CA GLY A 361 -35.75 -18.81 -2.74
C GLY A 361 -36.30 -17.77 -1.76
N SER A 362 -35.88 -17.82 -0.49
CA SER A 362 -36.34 -16.89 0.55
C SER A 362 -35.97 -15.43 0.24
N ALA A 363 -34.76 -15.19 -0.29
CA ALA A 363 -34.28 -13.85 -0.66
C ALA A 363 -35.09 -13.19 -1.79
N LEU A 364 -35.78 -13.96 -2.63
CA LEU A 364 -36.60 -13.41 -3.71
C LEU A 364 -37.89 -12.74 -3.19
N LEU A 365 -38.41 -13.18 -2.04
CA LEU A 365 -39.63 -12.62 -1.44
C LEU A 365 -39.39 -11.28 -0.73
N THR A 366 -38.15 -11.00 -0.29
CA THR A 366 -37.79 -9.75 0.41
C THR A 366 -37.68 -8.54 -0.53
N LYS A 367 -37.77 -8.73 -1.85
CA LYS A 367 -37.41 -7.76 -2.89
C LYS A 367 -38.36 -6.55 -3.04
N ASN A 368 -39.51 -6.54 -2.37
CA ASN A 368 -40.66 -5.68 -2.72
C ASN A 368 -41.05 -4.59 -1.71
N VAL A 369 -40.24 -4.23 -0.70
CA VAL A 369 -40.67 -3.28 0.37
C VAL A 369 -39.62 -2.23 0.76
N LYS A 370 -39.49 -1.16 -0.03
CA LYS A 370 -39.51 0.27 0.38
C LYS A 370 -39.29 1.22 -0.81
N ASP A 371 -39.78 2.45 -0.69
CA ASP A 371 -39.93 3.43 -1.78
C ASP A 371 -39.89 4.87 -1.23
N LYS A 372 -39.57 5.86 -2.10
CA LYS A 372 -39.54 7.33 -1.90
C LYS A 372 -38.34 7.85 -1.05
N VAL A 373 -37.82 9.08 -1.20
CA VAL A 373 -38.44 10.37 -1.63
C VAL A 373 -37.47 11.28 -2.44
N SER A 374 -38.00 11.92 -3.50
CA SER A 374 -37.60 13.18 -4.20
C SER A 374 -36.22 13.41 -4.88
N ASN A 375 -36.28 14.09 -6.04
CA ASN A 375 -35.18 14.73 -6.77
C ASN A 375 -34.81 16.12 -6.20
N ILE A 376 -33.65 16.65 -6.61
CA ILE A 376 -33.40 18.05 -7.00
C ILE A 376 -32.25 18.08 -8.04
N ASP A 377 -32.20 19.11 -8.90
CA ASP A 377 -31.30 19.20 -10.05
C ASP A 377 -29.79 19.16 -9.70
N CYS A 378 -29.01 18.59 -10.63
CA CYS A 378 -27.54 18.53 -10.55
C CYS A 378 -26.90 18.47 -11.95
N SER A 379 -25.69 19.04 -12.04
CA SER A 379 -24.81 19.12 -13.20
C SER A 379 -24.81 17.90 -14.13
N ASN A 380 -24.66 18.13 -15.45
CA ASN A 380 -24.48 17.12 -16.50
C ASN A 380 -23.45 16.02 -16.14
N LEU A 381 -22.43 16.35 -15.34
CA LEU A 381 -21.43 15.38 -14.87
C LEU A 381 -22.03 14.35 -13.90
N LEU A 382 -22.95 14.74 -13.00
CA LEU A 382 -23.60 13.79 -12.09
C LEU A 382 -24.51 12.82 -12.85
N GLN A 383 -25.22 13.28 -13.88
CA GLN A 383 -26.00 12.39 -14.75
C GLN A 383 -25.09 11.41 -15.51
N LEU A 384 -23.93 11.86 -16.01
CA LEU A 384 -22.94 10.99 -16.65
C LEU A 384 -22.42 9.91 -15.69
N ILE A 385 -22.07 10.29 -14.44
CA ILE A 385 -21.61 9.36 -13.39
C ILE A 385 -22.71 8.35 -13.05
N LYS A 386 -23.94 8.82 -12.81
CA LYS A 386 -25.09 7.94 -12.55
C LYS A 386 -25.37 6.97 -13.69
N LYS A 387 -25.22 7.42 -14.95
CA LYS A 387 -25.35 6.55 -16.11
C LYS A 387 -24.26 5.49 -16.12
N ALA A 388 -22.99 5.86 -15.92
CA ALA A 388 -21.91 4.88 -15.84
C ALA A 388 -22.12 3.87 -14.69
N PHE A 389 -22.62 4.31 -13.54
CA PHE A 389 -22.99 3.42 -12.42
C PHE A 389 -24.15 2.48 -12.80
N HIS A 390 -25.21 2.99 -13.43
CA HIS A 390 -26.32 2.20 -13.97
C HIS A 390 -25.83 1.15 -14.98
N ASP A 391 -25.06 1.57 -15.98
CA ASP A 391 -24.56 0.73 -17.07
C ASP A 391 -23.57 -0.35 -16.56
N ALA A 392 -22.81 -0.08 -15.49
CA ALA A 392 -21.87 -1.03 -14.90
C ALA A 392 -22.46 -1.97 -13.82
N LEU A 393 -23.61 -1.62 -13.23
CA LEU A 393 -24.26 -2.40 -12.17
C LEU A 393 -25.56 -3.08 -12.62
N MET A 394 -26.14 -2.65 -13.75
CA MET A 394 -27.44 -3.09 -14.27
C MET A 394 -28.58 -2.94 -13.24
N VAL A 395 -28.66 -1.75 -12.62
CA VAL A 395 -29.70 -1.39 -11.64
C VAL A 395 -30.60 -0.29 -12.20
N GLU A 396 -31.92 -0.41 -12.06
CA GLU A 396 -32.90 0.48 -12.72
C GLU A 396 -32.71 1.97 -12.43
N LYS A 397 -32.21 2.33 -11.23
CA LYS A 397 -32.00 3.72 -10.79
C LYS A 397 -30.79 3.80 -9.86
N VAL A 398 -30.15 4.97 -9.87
CA VAL A 398 -29.03 5.33 -8.99
C VAL A 398 -29.29 6.72 -8.40
N CYS A 399 -29.40 6.81 -7.07
CA CYS A 399 -29.54 8.07 -6.33
C CYS A 399 -28.19 8.79 -6.18
N ASN A 400 -28.19 9.96 -5.53
CA ASN A 400 -26.97 10.78 -5.42
C ASN A 400 -25.91 10.15 -4.51
N ASP A 401 -26.37 9.52 -3.43
CA ASP A 401 -25.53 9.06 -2.32
C ASP A 401 -25.49 7.53 -2.19
N ASP A 402 -25.98 6.81 -3.20
CA ASP A 402 -25.87 5.36 -3.27
C ASP A 402 -24.40 4.96 -3.46
N ASP A 403 -23.88 4.17 -2.53
CA ASP A 403 -22.50 3.68 -2.59
C ASP A 403 -22.38 2.53 -3.59
N PHE A 404 -21.44 2.66 -4.52
CA PHE A 404 -21.18 1.74 -5.63
C PHE A 404 -21.00 0.29 -5.17
N PHE A 405 -20.30 0.08 -4.06
CA PHE A 405 -20.02 -1.25 -3.52
C PHE A 405 -21.19 -1.75 -2.65
N MET A 406 -21.96 -0.86 -2.01
CA MET A 406 -23.20 -1.25 -1.32
C MET A 406 -24.30 -1.69 -2.30
N MET A 407 -24.35 -1.10 -3.51
CA MET A 407 -25.22 -1.56 -4.60
C MET A 407 -24.80 -2.92 -5.20
N GLY A 408 -23.64 -3.45 -4.80
CA GLY A 408 -23.11 -4.75 -5.24
C GLY A 408 -21.93 -4.67 -6.21
N GLY A 409 -21.43 -3.46 -6.51
CA GLY A 409 -20.26 -3.26 -7.35
C GLY A 409 -19.00 -3.94 -6.81
N ASN A 410 -18.08 -4.26 -7.71
CA ASN A 410 -16.80 -4.92 -7.42
C ASN A 410 -15.68 -4.25 -8.24
N SER A 411 -14.45 -4.74 -8.15
CA SER A 411 -13.31 -4.18 -8.89
C SER A 411 -13.49 -4.21 -10.42
N LEU A 412 -14.30 -5.14 -10.92
CA LEU A 412 -14.53 -5.37 -12.34
C LEU A 412 -15.52 -4.34 -12.91
N SER A 413 -16.65 -4.13 -12.22
CA SER A 413 -17.57 -3.05 -12.57
C SER A 413 -17.00 -1.67 -12.25
N ALA A 414 -16.16 -1.52 -11.21
CA ALA A 414 -15.43 -0.29 -10.94
C ALA A 414 -14.49 0.08 -12.09
N ALA A 415 -13.76 -0.89 -12.66
CA ALA A 415 -12.94 -0.67 -13.85
C ALA A 415 -13.79 -0.24 -15.07
N HIS A 416 -14.98 -0.80 -15.25
CA HIS A 416 -15.89 -0.41 -16.32
C HIS A 416 -16.39 1.04 -16.17
N VAL A 417 -16.79 1.46 -14.96
CA VAL A 417 -17.12 2.87 -14.67
C VAL A 417 -15.92 3.78 -14.88
N ALA A 418 -14.74 3.36 -14.41
CA ALA A 418 -13.52 4.14 -14.53
C ALA A 418 -13.17 4.44 -15.99
N TYR A 419 -13.25 3.43 -16.85
CA TYR A 419 -13.10 3.56 -18.30
C TYR A 419 -14.18 4.46 -18.92
N GLY A 420 -15.46 4.22 -18.63
CA GLY A 420 -16.59 4.99 -19.17
C GLY A 420 -16.60 6.48 -18.76
N LEU A 421 -15.94 6.83 -17.65
CA LEU A 421 -15.78 8.22 -17.18
C LEU A 421 -14.40 8.83 -17.49
N GLY A 422 -13.43 8.04 -17.93
CA GLY A 422 -12.05 8.49 -18.17
C GLY A 422 -11.28 8.86 -16.89
N ILE A 423 -11.43 8.06 -15.82
CA ILE A 423 -10.86 8.32 -14.49
C ILE A 423 -10.02 7.12 -13.99
N ASP A 424 -9.13 7.35 -13.02
CA ASP A 424 -8.46 6.27 -12.28
C ASP A 424 -9.48 5.53 -11.40
N MET A 425 -9.52 4.20 -11.48
CA MET A 425 -10.44 3.34 -10.73
C MET A 425 -10.40 3.58 -9.21
N LYS A 426 -9.26 4.02 -8.66
CA LYS A 426 -9.13 4.40 -7.24
C LYS A 426 -10.13 5.48 -6.82
N PHE A 427 -10.58 6.35 -7.73
CA PHE A 427 -11.57 7.37 -7.41
C PHE A 427 -12.92 6.78 -6.98
N LEU A 428 -13.32 5.59 -7.45
CA LEU A 428 -14.49 4.90 -6.92
C LEU A 428 -14.28 4.40 -5.49
N TYR A 429 -13.08 3.91 -5.16
CA TYR A 429 -12.77 3.45 -3.80
C TYR A 429 -12.69 4.58 -2.77
N TYR A 430 -12.21 5.77 -3.17
CA TYR A 430 -12.18 6.95 -2.29
C TYR A 430 -13.52 7.71 -2.26
N TYR A 431 -14.27 7.70 -3.36
CA TYR A 431 -15.50 8.45 -3.53
C TYR A 431 -16.62 7.55 -4.09
N PRO A 432 -17.11 6.57 -3.32
CA PRO A 432 -17.97 5.51 -3.84
C PRO A 432 -19.41 5.93 -4.18
N THR A 433 -19.84 7.15 -3.85
CA THR A 433 -21.18 7.65 -4.24
C THR A 433 -21.09 8.59 -5.44
N PRO A 434 -22.10 8.62 -6.34
CA PRO A 434 -22.10 9.52 -7.49
C PRO A 434 -21.86 10.99 -7.12
N PHE A 435 -22.44 11.45 -6.01
CA PHE A 435 -22.28 12.82 -5.53
C PHE A 435 -20.85 13.10 -5.04
N LYS A 436 -20.26 12.21 -4.22
CA LYS A 436 -18.87 12.34 -3.77
C LYS A 436 -17.90 12.32 -4.95
N LEU A 437 -18.12 11.41 -5.91
CA LEU A 437 -17.31 11.29 -7.12
C LEU A 437 -17.43 12.54 -8.02
N CYS A 438 -18.65 13.07 -8.18
CA CYS A 438 -18.89 14.31 -8.91
C CYS A 438 -18.16 15.49 -8.25
N MET A 439 -18.24 15.63 -6.93
CA MET A 439 -17.54 16.68 -6.19
C MET A 439 -16.02 16.58 -6.31
N ALA A 440 -15.44 15.37 -6.20
CA ALA A 440 -14.01 15.15 -6.38
C ALA A 440 -13.55 15.50 -7.82
N LEU A 441 -14.34 15.13 -8.84
CA LEU A 441 -14.05 15.44 -10.24
C LEU A 441 -14.29 16.93 -10.59
N LEU A 442 -15.20 17.62 -9.90
CA LEU A 442 -15.38 19.06 -10.00
C LEU A 442 -14.22 19.83 -9.36
N GLN A 443 -13.74 19.42 -8.18
CA GLN A 443 -12.54 19.98 -7.56
C GLN A 443 -11.32 19.81 -8.48
N LYS A 444 -11.17 18.64 -9.12
CA LYS A 444 -10.07 18.37 -10.07
C LYS A 444 -10.16 19.18 -11.37
N LYS A 445 -11.33 19.74 -11.74
CA LYS A 445 -11.49 20.64 -12.89
C LYS A 445 -10.97 22.06 -12.66
N GLY A 446 -10.43 22.37 -11.48
CA GLY A 446 -9.72 23.63 -11.23
C GLY A 446 -8.41 23.80 -12.02
N SER A 447 -7.88 22.72 -12.63
CA SER A 447 -6.65 22.77 -13.43
C SER A 447 -6.78 22.04 -14.78
N CYS A 448 -6.46 22.78 -15.85
CA CYS A 448 -6.39 22.36 -17.26
C CYS A 448 -7.69 21.91 -17.96
N SER A 449 -7.65 21.98 -19.29
CA SER A 449 -8.82 22.06 -20.17
C SER A 449 -9.35 20.71 -20.65
N LEU A 450 -10.67 20.53 -20.55
CA LEU A 450 -11.37 19.34 -21.04
C LEU A 450 -12.67 19.76 -21.74
N HIS A 451 -12.53 20.35 -22.93
CA HIS A 451 -13.65 20.74 -23.81
C HIS A 451 -13.68 19.95 -25.13
N ASN A 452 -12.52 19.64 -25.71
CA ASN A 452 -12.36 19.07 -27.07
C ASN A 452 -12.78 17.58 -27.23
N ARG A 453 -13.76 17.10 -26.45
CA ARG A 453 -14.40 15.78 -26.61
C ARG A 453 -15.93 15.76 -26.40
N LEU A 454 -16.57 16.92 -26.17
CA LEU A 454 -18.02 16.99 -25.91
C LEU A 454 -18.89 17.36 -27.12
N ASP A 455 -18.30 17.94 -28.17
CA ASP A 455 -19.07 18.41 -29.34
C ASP A 455 -19.38 17.30 -30.38
N CYS A 456 -18.54 16.27 -30.48
CA CYS A 456 -18.70 15.18 -31.46
C CYS A 456 -19.95 14.30 -31.28
N CYS A 457 -20.69 14.44 -30.17
CA CYS A 457 -21.89 13.64 -29.87
C CYS A 457 -23.20 14.44 -29.97
N ARG A 458 -23.18 15.69 -30.47
CA ARG A 458 -24.37 16.55 -30.57
C ARG A 458 -24.96 16.71 -31.98
N GLN A 459 -24.37 16.11 -33.01
CA GLN A 459 -24.81 16.24 -34.41
C GLN A 459 -25.19 14.90 -35.08
N ILE A 460 -25.90 14.04 -34.36
CA ILE A 460 -26.65 12.91 -34.95
C ILE A 460 -28.05 12.84 -34.30
N ASN A 461 -28.96 13.72 -34.74
CA ASN A 461 -30.43 13.54 -34.79
C ASN A 461 -31.21 14.86 -34.98
N THR A 462 -31.02 15.53 -36.12
CA THR A 462 -32.11 16.24 -36.83
C THR A 462 -31.85 16.11 -38.32
N ASP A 463 -32.76 15.44 -39.02
CA ASP A 463 -32.64 15.09 -40.45
C ASP A 463 -33.27 16.19 -41.35
N ARG A 464 -32.86 16.18 -42.63
CA ARG A 464 -33.49 16.80 -43.82
C ARG A 464 -33.14 18.23 -44.25
N GLN A 465 -33.17 18.34 -45.60
CA GLN A 465 -33.29 19.51 -46.48
C GLN A 465 -32.04 20.34 -46.81
N ASP A 466 -31.30 19.79 -47.78
CA ASP A 466 -31.11 20.39 -49.12
C ASP A 466 -30.12 21.55 -49.35
N ASN A 467 -29.11 21.19 -50.16
CA ASN A 467 -28.63 21.88 -51.38
C ASN A 467 -27.35 22.75 -51.40
N HIS A 468 -26.58 22.45 -52.46
CA HIS A 468 -25.63 23.25 -53.23
C HIS A 468 -24.19 23.58 -52.72
N ILE A 469 -23.25 22.79 -53.25
CA ILE A 469 -22.15 23.21 -54.18
C ILE A 469 -21.08 24.22 -53.69
N SER A 470 -19.85 23.72 -53.52
CA SER A 470 -18.53 24.14 -54.09
C SER A 470 -18.10 25.64 -54.14
N MET A 471 -16.81 26.04 -54.23
CA MET A 471 -15.50 25.35 -54.28
C MET A 471 -14.33 26.33 -53.94
N ASN A 472 -13.07 25.89 -54.18
CA ASN A 472 -11.80 26.64 -54.16
C ASN A 472 -11.13 26.79 -52.77
N HIS A 473 -9.87 26.36 -52.54
CA HIS A 473 -8.55 26.63 -53.20
C HIS A 473 -7.98 28.01 -52.79
N ALA A 474 -6.66 28.21 -52.55
CA ALA A 474 -5.48 27.43 -52.97
C ALA A 474 -4.22 27.63 -52.05
N GLU A 475 -3.27 26.67 -52.07
CA GLU A 475 -1.78 26.86 -52.23
C GLU A 475 -0.92 27.66 -51.19
N ASN A 476 0.43 27.52 -51.04
CA ASN A 476 1.41 26.50 -51.51
C ASN A 476 2.74 26.42 -50.67
N SER A 477 3.35 25.21 -50.65
CA SER A 477 4.79 24.78 -50.60
C SER A 477 5.98 25.58 -49.96
N SER A 478 6.60 25.01 -48.89
CA SER A 478 8.00 24.42 -48.72
C SER A 478 9.30 25.15 -49.27
N PRO A 479 10.56 24.60 -49.29
CA PRO A 479 11.25 23.45 -48.59
C PRO A 479 12.75 23.64 -48.08
N LEU A 480 13.27 22.72 -47.22
CA LEU A 480 14.71 22.24 -47.05
C LEU A 480 15.86 23.26 -46.70
N GLU A 481 17.19 23.02 -46.48
CA GLU A 481 18.24 21.94 -46.22
C GLU A 481 19.49 22.68 -45.59
N SER A 482 20.65 22.18 -45.05
CA SER A 482 21.17 20.95 -44.38
C SER A 482 22.67 21.09 -43.88
N ARG A 483 23.31 19.98 -43.45
CA ARG A 483 24.79 19.65 -43.30
C ARG A 483 25.75 20.29 -42.23
N MET A 484 26.08 19.49 -41.20
CA MET A 484 27.40 18.81 -40.92
C MET A 484 28.78 19.53 -40.73
N ILE A 485 29.57 19.02 -39.73
CA ILE A 485 31.06 18.87 -39.61
C ILE A 485 31.93 19.76 -38.64
N LEU A 486 32.46 19.10 -37.59
CA LEU A 486 33.77 19.14 -36.85
C LEU A 486 34.59 20.41 -36.44
N LYS A 487 35.08 20.31 -35.18
CA LYS A 487 36.48 20.50 -34.64
C LYS A 487 36.91 21.75 -33.83
N ASP A 488 37.44 21.43 -32.63
CA ASP A 488 38.59 21.92 -31.85
C ASP A 488 38.86 23.41 -31.49
N ASN A 489 39.02 23.59 -30.17
CA ASN A 489 40.06 24.32 -29.43
C ASN A 489 40.02 25.84 -29.09
N ASP A 490 40.43 26.04 -27.82
CA ASP A 490 41.19 27.15 -27.20
C ASP A 490 40.54 28.46 -26.73
N HIS A 491 41.27 29.06 -25.78
CA HIS A 491 40.93 30.18 -24.90
C HIS A 491 40.65 31.51 -25.63
N ASP A 492 39.73 32.33 -25.09
CA ASP A 492 40.14 33.58 -24.41
C ASP A 492 39.04 34.12 -23.45
N SER A 493 39.20 35.36 -22.99
CA SER A 493 38.69 35.90 -21.74
C SER A 493 37.71 37.09 -21.91
N PHE A 494 36.75 37.16 -20.97
CA PHE A 494 36.01 38.35 -20.47
C PHE A 494 35.55 39.47 -21.45
N PRO A 495 34.28 39.91 -21.33
CA PRO A 495 34.04 40.99 -20.35
C PRO A 495 32.77 40.84 -19.49
N SER A 496 32.87 41.30 -18.24
CA SER A 496 31.74 41.37 -17.31
C SER A 496 30.80 42.53 -17.65
N LYS A 497 29.49 42.27 -17.67
CA LYS A 497 28.47 43.33 -17.56
C LYS A 497 27.86 43.30 -16.16
N ARG A 498 28.17 44.35 -15.38
CA ARG A 498 27.55 44.60 -14.06
C ARG A 498 26.04 44.78 -14.22
N LEU A 499 25.26 43.98 -13.49
CA LEU A 499 23.95 44.40 -13.00
C LEU A 499 24.01 44.55 -11.48
N LYS A 500 23.21 45.49 -10.95
CA LYS A 500 23.48 46.12 -9.66
C LYS A 500 23.25 45.15 -8.49
N ARG A 501 24.27 44.97 -7.63
CA ARG A 501 24.04 44.57 -6.23
C ARG A 501 23.19 45.66 -5.58
N GLY A 502 21.98 45.31 -5.16
CA GLY A 502 21.27 46.07 -4.13
C GLY A 502 21.91 45.75 -2.79
N LEU A 503 22.93 46.52 -2.39
CA LEU A 503 23.46 46.45 -1.04
C LEU A 503 22.46 47.18 -0.13
N ILE A 504 21.68 46.43 0.63
CA ILE A 504 20.94 46.95 1.77
C ILE A 504 21.85 46.74 2.98
N ASP A 505 22.52 47.81 3.40
CA ASP A 505 23.25 47.80 4.67
C ASP A 505 22.26 47.71 5.83
N VAL A 506 22.38 46.65 6.64
CA VAL A 506 21.69 46.51 7.93
C VAL A 506 22.76 46.39 9.04
N THR A 507 23.64 47.38 9.09
CA THR A 507 24.71 47.48 10.10
C THR A 507 24.21 48.19 11.36
N SER A 508 23.42 47.51 12.20
CA SER A 508 23.08 47.99 13.56
C SER A 508 22.39 46.95 14.46
N TRP A 509 22.74 45.66 14.33
CA TRP A 509 22.42 44.65 15.35
C TRP A 509 23.72 44.24 16.02
N GLY A 510 23.77 44.38 17.35
CA GLY A 510 24.96 44.04 18.14
C GLY A 510 25.33 42.56 18.00
N ASP A 511 26.62 42.30 17.85
CA ASP A 511 27.19 40.97 17.66
C ASP A 511 27.07 40.06 18.90
N GLU A 512 27.34 38.76 18.68
CA GLU A 512 27.37 37.67 19.66
C GLU A 512 26.00 37.19 20.24
N SER A 513 25.95 35.90 20.61
CA SER A 513 24.90 35.19 21.42
C SER A 513 23.85 34.22 20.79
N PHE A 514 24.07 33.61 19.62
CA PHE A 514 23.25 32.43 19.17
C PHE A 514 24.11 31.30 18.53
N PRO A 515 23.68 30.01 18.58
CA PRO A 515 24.47 28.86 18.06
C PRO A 515 24.87 28.98 16.60
N TRP A 516 24.03 29.67 15.83
CA TRP A 516 24.14 29.84 14.39
C TRP A 516 25.45 30.53 13.95
N TYR A 517 26.18 31.18 14.85
CA TYR A 517 27.39 31.95 14.54
C TYR A 517 28.67 31.49 15.28
N SER A 518 28.59 30.54 16.21
CA SER A 518 29.76 30.07 16.96
C SER A 518 30.58 29.04 16.16
N PRO A 519 31.92 29.19 15.99
CA PRO A 519 32.74 28.30 15.20
C PRO A 519 33.11 27.00 15.96
N SER A 520 32.18 26.04 15.98
CA SER A 520 32.48 24.67 16.40
C SER A 520 33.42 23.98 15.41
N LEU A 521 34.54 23.43 15.89
CA LEU A 521 35.40 22.53 15.10
C LEU A 521 34.92 21.06 15.12
N LEU A 522 34.01 20.70 16.04
CA LEU A 522 33.40 19.38 16.12
C LEU A 522 32.21 19.24 15.17
N SER A 523 31.99 18.03 14.66
CA SER A 523 30.86 17.69 13.78
C SER A 523 29.76 16.95 14.56
N PHE A 524 28.52 17.41 14.41
CA PHE A 524 27.33 16.91 15.11
C PHE A 524 26.17 16.77 14.14
N SER A 525 25.34 15.72 14.26
CA SER A 525 24.04 15.66 13.58
C SER A 525 22.89 15.52 14.58
N PHE A 526 21.88 16.39 14.45
CA PHE A 526 20.68 16.41 15.28
C PHE A 526 19.47 15.97 14.47
N SER A 527 18.79 14.93 14.97
CA SER A 527 17.52 14.44 14.43
C SER A 527 16.57 14.07 15.58
N ARG A 528 15.35 13.61 15.26
CA ARG A 528 14.30 13.31 16.27
C ARG A 528 14.69 12.29 17.34
N CYS A 529 15.48 11.27 16.97
CA CYS A 529 15.74 10.06 17.77
C CYS A 529 17.24 9.71 17.82
N ASN A 530 18.11 10.46 17.13
CA ASN A 530 19.53 10.15 16.99
C ASN A 530 20.37 11.43 16.98
N LYS A 531 21.42 11.45 17.82
CA LYS A 531 22.37 12.55 18.03
C LYS A 531 23.79 12.00 17.86
N VAL A 532 24.33 12.08 16.65
CA VAL A 532 25.65 11.52 16.29
C VAL A 532 26.75 12.57 16.44
N LEU A 533 27.89 12.19 17.01
CA LEU A 533 29.05 13.05 17.28
C LEU A 533 30.32 12.45 16.67
N TYR A 534 31.06 13.23 15.88
CA TYR A 534 32.39 12.84 15.40
C TYR A 534 33.44 12.97 16.52
N LYS A 535 33.73 11.86 17.21
CA LYS A 535 34.88 11.76 18.14
C LYS A 535 36.16 11.47 17.36
N GLY A 536 36.91 12.53 17.01
CA GLY A 536 38.25 12.41 16.44
C GLY A 536 39.26 11.79 17.42
N LYS A 537 40.43 11.36 16.92
CA LYS A 537 41.48 10.66 17.71
C LYS A 537 42.14 11.46 18.83
N GLN A 538 41.78 12.73 19.03
CA GLN A 538 42.18 13.53 20.18
C GLN A 538 40.92 14.01 20.91
N ALA A 539 40.51 13.26 21.93
CA ALA A 539 39.51 13.70 22.88
C ALA A 539 40.21 14.49 24.00
N VAL A 540 39.85 15.77 24.17
CA VAL A 540 40.25 16.58 25.33
C VAL A 540 39.08 17.51 25.69
N ILE A 541 38.77 17.56 26.99
CA ILE A 541 37.73 18.39 27.63
C ILE A 541 36.27 17.99 27.30
N ASP A 542 35.46 17.87 28.34
CA ASP A 542 33.99 17.93 28.23
C ASP A 542 33.59 19.32 27.71
N THR A 543 33.38 19.43 26.40
CA THR A 543 32.90 20.67 25.80
C THR A 543 31.47 20.91 26.27
N ASN A 544 31.29 21.84 27.20
CA ASN A 544 30.00 22.39 27.60
C ASN A 544 29.11 22.54 26.37
N GLN A 545 27.94 21.89 26.38
CA GLN A 545 26.85 22.33 25.53
C GLN A 545 26.55 23.76 25.97
N THR A 546 26.86 24.73 25.13
CA THR A 546 26.56 26.13 25.37
C THR A 546 25.04 26.27 25.36
N THR A 547 24.44 26.25 26.55
CA THR A 547 23.03 26.60 26.74
C THR A 547 22.96 28.12 26.74
N TRP A 548 22.31 28.69 25.74
CA TRP A 548 22.04 30.13 25.70
C TRP A 548 20.83 30.43 26.57
N SER A 549 21.00 31.30 27.57
CA SER A 549 19.90 31.87 28.31
C SER A 549 19.40 33.16 27.66
N ALA A 550 18.09 33.38 27.73
CA ALA A 550 17.45 34.64 27.38
C ALA A 550 16.53 35.07 28.53
N ASN A 551 16.71 36.30 29.02
CA ASN A 551 15.88 36.86 30.09
C ASN A 551 14.51 37.27 29.51
N VAL A 552 13.48 36.53 29.91
CA VAL A 552 12.13 36.65 29.38
C VAL A 552 11.12 36.58 30.53
N PRO A 553 10.50 37.70 30.94
CA PRO A 553 9.50 37.71 32.01
C PRO A 553 8.41 36.65 31.83
N ARG A 554 7.86 36.13 32.93
CA ARG A 554 6.71 35.21 32.85
C ARG A 554 5.48 35.96 32.34
N GLY A 555 4.71 35.33 31.45
CA GLY A 555 3.55 35.92 30.78
C GLY A 555 3.85 36.72 29.51
N SER A 556 5.12 37.05 29.19
CA SER A 556 5.45 37.58 27.86
C SER A 556 5.47 36.44 26.82
N ARG A 557 5.03 36.76 25.60
CA ARG A 557 4.99 35.84 24.46
C ARG A 557 6.12 36.14 23.48
N GLY A 558 6.66 35.10 22.85
CA GLY A 558 7.54 35.23 21.69
C GLY A 558 6.73 35.44 20.41
N HIS A 559 7.40 35.90 19.36
CA HIS A 559 6.84 35.91 18.01
C HIS A 559 7.55 34.89 17.12
N MET A 560 6.86 34.38 16.10
CA MET A 560 7.46 33.44 15.15
C MET A 560 7.28 33.97 13.74
N ASN A 561 8.40 34.09 13.01
CA ASN A 561 8.44 34.62 11.65
C ASN A 561 9.04 33.57 10.69
N ASN A 562 8.46 33.43 9.50
CA ASN A 562 9.04 32.62 8.43
C ASN A 562 10.34 33.27 7.95
N PHE A 563 11.47 32.64 8.21
CA PHE A 563 12.81 33.17 7.95
C PHE A 563 13.27 32.85 6.52
N TRP A 564 13.06 31.61 6.08
CA TRP A 564 13.13 31.21 4.67
C TRP A 564 12.31 29.93 4.44
N LYS A 565 11.98 29.63 3.19
CA LYS A 565 11.40 28.34 2.81
C LYS A 565 11.95 27.83 1.47
N VAL A 566 12.02 26.52 1.31
CA VAL A 566 12.53 25.82 0.11
C VAL A 566 11.44 24.95 -0.47
N TYR A 567 11.24 25.00 -1.79
CA TYR A 567 10.22 24.24 -2.51
C TYR A 567 10.73 22.86 -2.91
N LEU A 568 9.90 21.82 -2.73
CA LEU A 568 10.27 20.42 -2.96
C LEU A 568 9.34 19.69 -3.97
N GLU A 569 8.56 20.42 -4.78
CA GLU A 569 7.67 19.91 -5.86
C GLU A 569 6.51 18.98 -5.43
N SER A 570 6.45 18.57 -4.16
CA SER A 570 5.35 17.78 -3.58
C SER A 570 5.51 17.72 -2.06
N CYS A 571 4.50 17.17 -1.38
CA CYS A 571 4.38 17.08 0.07
C CYS A 571 5.67 16.62 0.79
N VAL A 572 6.00 17.29 1.89
CA VAL A 572 7.22 17.08 2.66
C VAL A 572 6.89 16.45 4.03
N ASP A 573 6.57 15.16 4.02
CA ASP A 573 6.25 14.40 5.25
C ASP A 573 7.50 13.94 6.01
N ALA A 574 8.67 13.86 5.36
CA ALA A 574 9.94 13.52 6.00
C ALA A 574 10.37 14.62 6.98
N SER A 575 10.85 14.23 8.17
CA SER A 575 11.39 15.20 9.13
C SER A 575 12.82 15.61 8.76
N PRO A 576 13.22 16.87 8.99
CA PRO A 576 14.58 17.33 8.70
C PRO A 576 15.62 16.73 9.66
N ILE A 577 16.85 16.62 9.19
CA ILE A 577 18.06 16.39 10.01
C ILE A 577 19.04 17.56 9.81
N LEU A 578 19.50 18.15 10.90
CA LEU A 578 20.46 19.26 10.90
C LEU A 578 21.87 18.74 11.23
N VAL A 579 22.89 19.25 10.54
CA VAL A 579 24.27 18.77 10.65
C VAL A 579 25.24 19.95 10.72
N PHE A 580 25.90 20.11 11.86
CA PHE A 580 27.03 21.02 12.02
C PHE A 580 28.30 20.28 11.59
N LYS A 581 29.11 20.89 10.73
CA LYS A 581 30.36 20.29 10.23
C LYS A 581 31.39 21.40 10.01
N GLY A 582 32.15 21.70 11.06
CA GLY A 582 32.98 22.91 11.11
C GLY A 582 32.11 24.17 11.17
N THR A 583 32.49 25.19 10.42
CA THR A 583 31.72 26.45 10.32
C THR A 583 30.37 26.31 9.65
N ASP A 584 30.12 25.25 8.87
CA ASP A 584 28.91 25.10 8.07
C ASP A 584 27.83 24.26 8.74
N ILE A 585 26.58 24.61 8.42
CA ILE A 585 25.37 23.98 8.97
C ILE A 585 24.51 23.53 7.79
N TYR A 586 24.40 22.23 7.62
CA TYR A 586 23.66 21.58 6.54
C TYR A 586 22.33 21.04 7.07
N LEU A 587 21.31 21.03 6.24
CA LEU A 587 20.03 20.39 6.51
C LEU A 587 19.69 19.44 5.37
N PHE A 588 19.29 18.21 5.70
CA PHE A 588 18.85 17.21 4.73
C PHE A 588 17.38 16.87 4.93
N ILE A 589 16.64 16.77 3.83
CA ILE A 589 15.21 16.44 3.79
C ILE A 589 14.84 15.89 2.41
N GLY A 590 13.72 15.14 2.32
CA GLY A 590 13.16 14.69 1.05
C GLY A 590 11.64 14.81 0.99
N SER A 591 11.06 14.53 -0.17
CA SER A 591 9.61 14.72 -0.41
C SER A 591 8.98 13.66 -1.31
N HIS A 592 7.67 13.81 -1.53
CA HIS A 592 6.89 12.95 -2.42
C HIS A 592 7.20 13.14 -3.91
N SER A 593 7.95 14.17 -4.32
CA SER A 593 8.42 14.35 -5.71
C SER A 593 9.65 13.49 -6.04
N HIS A 594 10.06 12.63 -5.10
CA HIS A 594 11.29 11.84 -5.09
C HIS A 594 12.58 12.66 -4.94
N LYS A 595 12.49 13.95 -4.64
CA LYS A 595 13.65 14.81 -4.38
C LYS A 595 14.22 14.58 -2.98
N PHE A 596 15.55 14.52 -2.89
CA PHE A 596 16.33 14.62 -1.65
C PHE A 596 17.32 15.78 -1.79
N LEU A 597 17.33 16.69 -0.83
CA LEU A 597 18.09 17.94 -0.88
C LEU A 597 19.12 18.00 0.26
N CYS A 598 20.24 18.65 -0.02
CA CYS A 598 21.13 19.24 0.99
C CYS A 598 21.01 20.77 0.90
N ILE A 599 20.76 21.42 2.03
CA ILE A 599 20.44 22.85 2.12
C ILE A 599 21.37 23.49 3.16
N ASN A 600 21.91 24.68 2.89
CA ASN A 600 22.59 25.44 3.94
C ASN A 600 21.56 26.04 4.89
N ALA A 601 21.59 25.63 6.16
CA ALA A 601 20.55 25.93 7.13
C ALA A 601 20.52 27.40 7.59
N ARG A 602 21.58 28.18 7.34
CA ARG A 602 21.57 29.63 7.60
C ARG A 602 20.78 30.39 6.51
N SER A 603 21.02 30.06 5.25
CA SER A 603 20.54 30.83 4.08
C SER A 603 19.32 30.25 3.38
N GLY A 604 19.00 28.96 3.61
CA GLY A 604 18.04 28.22 2.80
C GLY A 604 18.55 27.87 1.40
N SER A 605 19.82 28.14 1.07
CA SER A 605 20.34 27.87 -0.27
C SER A 605 20.68 26.39 -0.45
N VAL A 606 20.01 25.74 -1.41
CA VAL A 606 20.27 24.36 -1.82
C VAL A 606 21.74 24.23 -2.25
N GLN A 607 22.46 23.29 -1.64
CA GLN A 607 23.84 22.96 -1.95
C GLN A 607 23.90 21.90 -3.06
N TRP A 608 23.05 20.89 -2.96
CA TRP A 608 22.81 19.90 -4.01
C TRP A 608 21.40 19.29 -3.88
N GLU A 609 20.93 18.73 -4.99
CA GLU A 609 19.66 18.02 -5.10
C GLU A 609 19.88 16.71 -5.86
N ILE A 610 19.21 15.63 -5.46
CA ILE A 610 19.14 14.39 -6.23
C ILE A 610 17.70 13.85 -6.26
N LYS A 611 17.27 13.33 -7.41
CA LYS A 611 15.97 12.65 -7.56
C LYS A 611 16.16 11.14 -7.43
N LEU A 612 15.68 10.56 -6.34
CA LEU A 612 15.78 9.13 -6.02
C LEU A 612 14.67 8.33 -6.71
N LYS A 613 14.68 7.00 -6.57
CA LYS A 613 13.64 6.13 -7.14
C LYS A 613 12.56 5.84 -6.10
N GLY A 614 11.60 6.77 -5.96
CA GLY A 614 10.43 6.66 -5.07
C GLY A 614 10.30 7.82 -4.08
N ARG A 615 9.12 7.98 -3.48
CA ARG A 615 8.83 9.01 -2.46
C ARG A 615 9.76 8.86 -1.25
N ILE A 616 10.13 9.98 -0.64
CA ILE A 616 10.96 10.02 0.57
C ILE A 616 10.13 10.58 1.72
N GLU A 617 9.61 9.67 2.54
CA GLU A 617 8.98 9.95 3.85
C GLU A 617 9.95 9.70 5.01
N CYS A 618 11.08 9.03 4.71
CA CYS A 618 12.09 8.63 5.68
C CYS A 618 12.92 9.83 6.16
N THR A 619 13.05 9.98 7.47
CA THR A 619 14.05 10.89 8.07
C THR A 619 15.45 10.30 7.81
N ALA A 620 16.39 11.11 7.34
CA ALA A 620 17.74 10.64 7.02
C ALA A 620 18.63 10.45 8.27
N ALA A 621 19.79 9.83 8.06
CA ALA A 621 20.84 9.65 9.06
C ALA A 621 22.22 9.96 8.48
N ILE A 622 23.18 10.35 9.33
CA ILE A 622 24.57 10.63 8.95
C ILE A 622 25.45 9.53 9.51
N VAL A 623 26.24 8.86 8.66
CA VAL A 623 27.18 7.83 9.12
C VAL A 623 28.22 8.44 10.07
N SER A 624 28.79 7.65 10.98
CA SER A 624 29.59 8.17 12.10
C SER A 624 30.83 9.00 11.73
N ASP A 625 31.36 8.87 10.51
CA ASP A 625 32.50 9.64 9.99
C ASP A 625 32.09 10.83 9.11
N PHE A 626 30.79 11.14 9.02
CA PHE A 626 30.22 12.26 8.27
C PHE A 626 30.61 12.26 6.77
N SER A 627 30.94 11.10 6.21
CA SER A 627 31.24 10.91 4.78
C SER A 627 29.99 10.73 3.93
N GLN A 628 28.92 10.13 4.50
CA GLN A 628 27.71 9.74 3.78
C GLN A 628 26.43 10.11 4.54
N VAL A 629 25.36 10.33 3.76
CA VAL A 629 23.97 10.47 4.22
C VAL A 629 23.21 9.22 3.81
N VAL A 630 22.41 8.66 4.72
CA VAL A 630 21.63 7.43 4.51
C VAL A 630 20.15 7.76 4.59
N VAL A 631 19.38 7.37 3.57
CA VAL A 631 17.94 7.67 3.50
C VAL A 631 17.15 6.52 2.84
N GLY A 632 16.02 6.15 3.45
CA GLY A 632 15.08 5.18 2.90
C GLY A 632 14.08 5.80 1.91
N CYS A 633 13.49 4.98 1.04
CA CYS A 633 12.39 5.42 0.17
C CYS A 633 11.25 4.40 0.08
N TYR A 634 10.13 4.88 -0.46
CA TYR A 634 8.90 4.14 -0.67
C TYR A 634 9.06 2.87 -1.52
N MET A 635 10.04 2.80 -2.42
CA MET A 635 10.32 1.64 -3.28
C MET A 635 11.25 0.60 -2.62
N GLY A 636 11.42 0.67 -1.30
CA GLY A 636 12.26 -0.26 -0.55
C GLY A 636 13.75 -0.11 -0.83
N LYS A 637 14.22 1.12 -1.09
CA LYS A 637 15.65 1.38 -1.29
C LYS A 637 16.20 2.20 -0.14
N ILE A 638 17.34 1.74 0.39
CA ILE A 638 18.16 2.48 1.33
C ILE A 638 19.33 3.01 0.52
N HIS A 639 19.31 4.32 0.28
CA HIS A 639 20.32 5.04 -0.49
C HIS A 639 21.41 5.56 0.43
N PHE A 640 22.66 5.28 0.07
CA PHE A 640 23.86 5.85 0.69
C PHE A 640 24.44 6.88 -0.28
N LEU A 641 24.47 8.14 0.13
CA LEU A 641 24.82 9.30 -0.69
C LEU A 641 26.07 9.98 -0.13
N ASP A 642 26.96 10.48 -0.98
CA ASP A 642 28.06 11.36 -0.59
C ASP A 642 27.52 12.63 0.09
N PHE A 643 28.07 12.98 1.26
CA PHE A 643 27.60 14.12 2.05
C PHE A 643 27.71 15.49 1.34
N LEU A 644 28.78 15.70 0.57
CA LEU A 644 29.13 17.00 -0.02
C LEU A 644 28.56 17.20 -1.42
N ASN A 645 28.24 16.13 -2.16
CA ASN A 645 27.77 16.22 -3.55
C ASN A 645 26.57 15.34 -3.91
N GLY A 646 26.03 14.55 -2.97
CA GLY A 646 24.80 13.78 -3.15
C GLY A 646 24.89 12.58 -4.09
N ARG A 647 26.08 12.27 -4.64
CA ARG A 647 26.27 11.10 -5.52
C ARG A 647 26.00 9.81 -4.75
N ILE A 648 25.31 8.87 -5.40
CA ILE A 648 25.03 7.56 -4.82
C ILE A 648 26.33 6.76 -4.68
N CYS A 649 26.72 6.46 -3.45
CA CYS A 649 27.84 5.56 -3.12
C CYS A 649 27.39 4.09 -3.14
N TRP A 650 26.21 3.80 -2.59
CA TRP A 650 25.63 2.46 -2.51
C TRP A 650 24.10 2.52 -2.45
N ILE A 651 23.44 1.41 -2.83
CA ILE A 651 22.01 1.21 -2.67
C ILE A 651 21.79 -0.21 -2.14
N PHE A 652 21.06 -0.33 -1.04
CA PHE A 652 20.51 -1.60 -0.58
C PHE A 652 19.01 -1.68 -0.92
N GLN A 653 18.49 -2.88 -1.21
CA GLN A 653 17.10 -3.14 -1.58
C GLN A 653 16.45 -4.06 -0.54
N THR A 654 15.40 -3.56 0.11
CA THR A 654 14.45 -4.33 0.94
C THR A 654 13.30 -4.84 0.07
N SER A 655 12.50 -5.78 0.58
CA SER A 655 11.33 -6.34 -0.15
C SER A 655 10.05 -5.51 0.01
N GLY A 656 10.12 -4.37 0.69
CA GLY A 656 9.00 -3.49 1.02
C GLY A 656 9.48 -2.08 1.37
N GLU A 657 8.53 -1.14 1.50
CA GLU A 657 8.78 0.30 1.73
C GLU A 657 9.71 0.55 2.93
N VAL A 658 10.54 1.60 2.87
CA VAL A 658 11.35 2.05 4.03
C VAL A 658 10.93 3.47 4.44
N LYS A 659 10.32 3.56 5.62
CA LYS A 659 9.91 4.83 6.26
C LYS A 659 10.62 5.09 7.59
N ALA A 660 10.95 4.04 8.33
CA ALA A 660 11.74 4.12 9.56
C ALA A 660 13.07 4.85 9.32
N GLN A 661 13.43 5.75 10.23
CA GLN A 661 14.74 6.41 10.21
C GLN A 661 15.86 5.35 10.36
N PRO A 662 16.94 5.39 9.57
CA PRO A 662 18.09 4.53 9.80
C PRO A 662 18.83 4.95 11.08
N VAL A 663 19.20 3.97 11.90
CA VAL A 663 19.97 4.16 13.14
C VAL A 663 21.43 3.80 12.88
N VAL A 664 22.34 4.58 13.45
CA VAL A 664 23.78 4.41 13.28
C VAL A 664 24.33 3.70 14.51
N ASP A 665 24.96 2.55 14.32
CA ASP A 665 25.76 1.87 15.35
C ASP A 665 27.21 2.33 15.20
N THR A 666 27.62 3.29 16.02
CA THR A 666 28.93 3.93 15.95
C THR A 666 30.03 2.90 16.23
N CYS A 667 29.79 2.04 17.22
CA CYS A 667 30.74 1.04 17.71
C CYS A 667 31.04 -0.05 16.66
N ARG A 668 30.07 -0.43 15.84
CA ARG A 668 30.19 -1.55 14.87
C ARG A 668 30.25 -1.11 13.41
N GLN A 669 30.08 0.18 13.14
CA GLN A 669 30.02 0.75 11.79
C GLN A 669 28.87 0.14 10.96
N LEU A 670 27.71 -0.06 11.59
CA LEU A 670 26.50 -0.61 10.96
C LEU A 670 25.38 0.43 10.89
N ILE A 671 24.53 0.29 9.88
CA ILE A 671 23.24 0.97 9.80
C ILE A 671 22.12 -0.02 10.06
N TRP A 672 21.31 0.25 11.07
CA TRP A 672 20.11 -0.51 11.42
C TRP A 672 18.87 0.18 10.83
N CYS A 673 18.07 -0.53 10.03
CA CYS A 673 16.91 0.06 9.36
C CYS A 673 15.75 -0.94 9.23
N GLY A 674 14.54 -0.48 9.53
CA GLY A 674 13.31 -1.26 9.45
C GLY A 674 12.58 -1.08 8.13
N SER A 675 11.86 -2.12 7.69
CA SER A 675 11.11 -2.16 6.43
C SER A 675 9.66 -2.60 6.63
N HIS A 676 8.80 -2.22 5.67
CA HIS A 676 7.43 -2.72 5.56
C HIS A 676 7.34 -4.17 5.04
N ASP A 677 8.48 -4.78 4.65
CA ASP A 677 8.56 -6.25 4.46
C ASP A 677 8.61 -7.06 5.77
N HIS A 678 8.39 -6.38 6.89
CA HIS A 678 8.40 -6.90 8.26
C HIS A 678 9.78 -7.26 8.82
N ASN A 679 10.88 -6.83 8.20
CA ASN A 679 12.23 -7.12 8.67
C ASN A 679 13.03 -5.87 9.09
N LEU A 680 13.83 -6.07 10.14
CA LEU A 680 14.95 -5.21 10.53
C LEU A 680 16.21 -5.70 9.80
N TYR A 681 16.97 -4.78 9.23
CA TYR A 681 18.23 -5.03 8.51
C TYR A 681 19.39 -4.35 9.23
N ALA A 682 20.55 -5.02 9.31
CA ALA A 682 21.82 -4.42 9.67
C ALA A 682 22.75 -4.39 8.44
N LEU A 683 23.18 -3.20 8.04
CA LEU A 683 23.96 -2.95 6.85
C LEU A 683 25.37 -2.49 7.21
N ASP A 684 26.39 -3.22 6.78
CA ASP A 684 27.78 -2.79 6.83
C ASP A 684 28.03 -1.84 5.65
N TYR A 685 28.07 -0.54 5.95
CA TYR A 685 28.22 0.52 4.95
C TYR A 685 29.67 0.72 4.47
N LYS A 686 30.64 -0.03 5.03
CA LYS A 686 32.03 -0.06 4.54
C LYS A 686 32.28 -1.25 3.62
N LYS A 687 31.58 -2.37 3.81
CA LYS A 687 31.62 -3.56 2.95
C LYS A 687 30.49 -3.61 1.91
N HIS A 688 29.53 -2.69 1.98
CA HIS A 688 28.35 -2.63 1.11
C HIS A 688 27.52 -3.93 1.13
N CYS A 689 27.32 -4.52 2.31
CA CYS A 689 26.57 -5.76 2.48
C CYS A 689 25.59 -5.72 3.67
N CYS A 690 24.52 -6.50 3.59
CA CYS A 690 23.68 -6.81 4.74
C CYS A 690 24.37 -7.91 5.57
N VAL A 691 24.57 -7.67 6.86
CA VAL A 691 25.23 -8.62 7.79
C VAL A 691 24.26 -9.33 8.72
N TYR A 692 23.03 -8.81 8.85
CA TYR A 692 21.98 -9.41 9.69
C TYR A 692 20.59 -9.00 9.19
N LYS A 693 19.63 -9.93 9.27
CA LYS A 693 18.21 -9.71 8.94
C LYS A 693 17.35 -10.42 9.98
N LEU A 694 16.38 -9.72 10.55
CA LEU A 694 15.46 -10.25 11.56
C LEU A 694 14.00 -9.94 11.20
N SER A 695 13.14 -10.96 11.15
CA SER A 695 11.69 -10.77 11.00
C SER A 695 11.05 -10.36 12.32
N CYS A 696 10.32 -9.24 12.31
CA CYS A 696 9.76 -8.57 13.47
C CYS A 696 8.22 -8.73 13.59
N GLY A 697 7.63 -9.69 12.86
CA GLY A 697 6.21 -10.06 12.95
C GLY A 697 5.21 -9.02 12.39
N GLY A 698 5.69 -7.90 11.87
CA GLY A 698 4.89 -6.84 11.28
C GLY A 698 5.78 -5.73 10.71
N SER A 699 5.19 -4.76 10.01
CA SER A 699 5.93 -3.66 9.37
C SER A 699 6.59 -2.74 10.39
N ILE A 700 7.80 -2.26 10.11
CA ILE A 700 8.52 -1.34 10.98
C ILE A 700 8.38 0.08 10.42
N TYR A 701 7.49 0.87 11.05
CA TYR A 701 7.29 2.30 10.73
C TYR A 701 8.23 3.20 11.54
N GLY A 702 8.34 2.94 12.84
CA GLY A 702 9.18 3.70 13.76
C GLY A 702 10.66 3.42 13.58
N SER A 703 11.51 4.39 13.96
CA SER A 703 12.94 4.14 14.14
C SER A 703 13.14 3.04 15.20
N PRO A 704 14.07 2.09 14.99
CA PRO A 704 14.71 1.37 16.08
C PRO A 704 15.34 2.35 17.09
N ALA A 705 15.67 1.87 18.28
CA ALA A 705 16.39 2.65 19.29
C ALA A 705 17.57 1.85 19.84
N ILE A 706 18.75 2.45 19.88
CA ILE A 706 20.02 1.81 20.28
C ILE A 706 20.47 2.31 21.66
N ASP A 707 20.85 1.38 22.52
CA ASP A 707 21.58 1.64 23.76
C ASP A 707 23.04 1.21 23.55
N GLU A 708 23.88 2.15 23.11
CA GLU A 708 25.31 1.89 22.92
C GLU A 708 26.04 1.55 24.23
N VAL A 709 25.50 1.96 25.40
CA VAL A 709 26.11 1.72 26.72
C VAL A 709 25.89 0.29 27.20
N ARG A 710 24.67 -0.25 27.01
CA ARG A 710 24.30 -1.64 27.37
C ARG A 710 24.54 -2.64 26.23
N GLY A 711 24.82 -2.16 25.02
CA GLY A 711 24.99 -2.99 23.83
C GLY A 711 23.68 -3.63 23.37
N LEU A 712 22.58 -2.88 23.45
CA LEU A 712 21.23 -3.34 23.15
C LEU A 712 20.61 -2.55 22.00
N LEU A 713 19.73 -3.19 21.23
CA LEU A 713 18.93 -2.57 20.18
C LEU A 713 17.47 -3.00 20.33
N TYR A 714 16.56 -2.04 20.30
CA TYR A 714 15.12 -2.26 20.41
C TYR A 714 14.43 -1.90 19.10
N VAL A 715 13.47 -2.72 18.68
CA VAL A 715 12.64 -2.50 17.50
C VAL A 715 11.19 -2.84 17.82
N ALA A 716 10.25 -2.08 17.26
CA ALA A 716 8.81 -2.31 17.38
C ALA A 716 8.16 -2.40 16.00
N SER A 717 7.03 -3.11 15.90
CA SER A 717 6.31 -3.31 14.63
C SER A 717 4.80 -3.10 14.73
N THR A 718 4.16 -2.92 13.58
CA THR A 718 2.69 -2.82 13.46
C THR A 718 1.96 -4.11 13.80
N GLY A 719 2.67 -5.24 14.00
CA GLY A 719 2.11 -6.46 14.58
C GLY A 719 1.95 -6.38 16.11
N GLY A 720 2.27 -5.24 16.73
CA GLY A 720 2.24 -5.06 18.18
C GLY A 720 3.35 -5.80 18.91
N ARG A 721 4.46 -6.10 18.22
CA ARG A 721 5.61 -6.82 18.76
C ARG A 721 6.77 -5.86 18.99
N ILE A 722 7.34 -5.88 20.21
CA ILE A 722 8.61 -5.23 20.56
C ILE A 722 9.66 -6.33 20.73
N THR A 723 10.86 -6.13 20.16
CA THR A 723 11.96 -7.10 20.24
C THR A 723 13.24 -6.40 20.71
N ALA A 724 13.92 -6.98 21.69
CA ALA A 724 15.21 -6.53 22.19
C ALA A 724 16.32 -7.48 21.72
N ILE A 725 17.39 -6.90 21.20
CA ILE A 725 18.49 -7.61 20.54
C ILE A 725 19.80 -7.22 21.23
N SER A 726 20.57 -8.21 21.68
CA SER A 726 21.95 -7.99 22.08
C SER A 726 22.79 -7.78 20.82
N ILE A 727 23.34 -6.57 20.69
CA ILE A 727 24.32 -6.24 19.66
C ILE A 727 25.76 -6.38 20.18
N SER A 728 25.95 -6.59 21.50
CA SER A 728 27.26 -6.70 22.18
C SER A 728 28.29 -7.59 21.47
N ALA A 729 27.88 -8.73 20.89
CA ALA A 729 28.71 -9.58 20.06
C ALA A 729 27.93 -10.09 18.83
N SER A 730 28.65 -10.56 17.81
CA SER A 730 28.06 -11.25 16.65
C SER A 730 28.19 -12.77 16.82
N PRO A 731 27.18 -13.60 16.47
CA PRO A 731 25.89 -13.22 15.89
C PRO A 731 24.96 -12.52 16.90
N PHE A 732 24.17 -11.56 16.43
CA PHE A 732 23.24 -10.81 17.26
C PHE A 732 22.06 -11.68 17.72
N THR A 733 21.79 -11.69 19.02
CA THR A 733 20.78 -12.56 19.65
C THR A 733 19.58 -11.77 20.14
N ILE A 734 18.38 -12.31 19.97
CA ILE A 734 17.19 -11.79 20.65
C ILE A 734 17.33 -12.12 22.14
N LEU A 735 17.21 -11.13 23.02
CA LEU A 735 17.18 -11.33 24.47
C LEU A 735 15.76 -11.58 24.96
N TRP A 736 14.83 -10.75 24.51
CA TRP A 736 13.41 -10.86 24.82
C TRP A 736 12.55 -10.28 23.69
N LEU A 737 11.29 -10.70 23.69
CA LEU A 737 10.26 -10.32 22.74
C LEU A 737 8.97 -10.18 23.52
N HIS A 738 8.23 -9.10 23.27
CA HIS A 738 7.00 -8.75 23.98
C HIS A 738 5.90 -8.47 22.97
N GLU A 739 4.73 -9.09 23.15
CA GLU A 739 3.57 -8.96 22.26
C GLU A 739 2.46 -8.23 23.00
N LEU A 740 1.93 -7.18 22.36
CA LEU A 740 1.00 -6.22 22.95
C LEU A 740 -0.36 -6.20 22.25
N GLU A 741 -0.52 -6.99 21.19
CA GLU A 741 -1.70 -7.08 20.30
C GLU A 741 -2.13 -5.76 19.62
N VAL A 742 -1.53 -4.62 19.98
CA VAL A 742 -1.83 -3.28 19.47
C VAL A 742 -0.66 -2.76 18.63
N PRO A 743 -0.88 -2.26 17.40
CA PRO A 743 0.19 -1.78 16.52
C PRO A 743 1.04 -0.65 17.12
N VAL A 744 2.35 -0.71 16.85
CA VAL A 744 3.30 0.38 17.11
C VAL A 744 3.67 1.07 15.80
N PHE A 745 3.44 2.38 15.72
CA PHE A 745 3.82 3.23 14.57
C PHE A 745 4.92 4.23 14.91
N GLY A 746 4.95 4.74 16.15
CA GLY A 746 5.98 5.65 16.62
C GLY A 746 7.35 4.98 16.71
N SER A 747 8.40 5.79 16.66
CA SER A 747 9.76 5.34 17.04
C SER A 747 9.79 4.96 18.52
N LEU A 748 10.69 4.06 18.92
CA LEU A 748 10.99 3.85 20.33
C LEU A 748 11.93 4.96 20.85
N ALA A 749 11.90 5.22 22.16
CA ALA A 749 12.93 6.00 22.84
C ALA A 749 13.52 5.20 24.00
N VAL A 750 14.81 5.37 24.25
CA VAL A 750 15.54 4.74 25.37
C VAL A 750 16.11 5.84 26.25
N ALA A 751 15.82 5.79 27.54
CA ALA A 751 16.38 6.71 28.52
C ALA A 751 17.77 6.25 29.02
N HIS A 752 18.51 7.18 29.62
CA HIS A 752 19.86 6.94 30.18
C HIS A 752 19.93 5.74 31.15
N ASN A 753 18.87 5.53 31.94
CA ASN A 753 18.73 4.43 32.88
C ASN A 753 18.45 3.06 32.21
N GLY A 754 18.21 3.03 30.89
CA GLY A 754 17.88 1.85 30.10
C GLY A 754 16.38 1.57 29.94
N THR A 755 15.50 2.41 30.52
CA THR A 755 14.06 2.29 30.33
C THR A 755 13.68 2.61 28.88
N VAL A 756 12.96 1.69 28.24
CA VAL A 756 12.44 1.86 26.86
C VAL A 756 11.00 2.37 26.95
N ILE A 757 10.70 3.49 26.31
CA ILE A 757 9.33 4.01 26.20
C ILE A 757 8.75 3.67 24.83
N CYS A 758 7.55 3.10 24.84
CA CYS A 758 6.77 2.77 23.65
C CYS A 758 5.37 3.39 23.72
N CYS A 759 4.87 3.89 22.60
CA CYS A 759 3.54 4.47 22.47
C CYS A 759 2.70 3.66 21.48
N LEU A 760 1.43 3.41 21.84
CA LEU A 760 0.54 2.51 21.12
C LEU A 760 -0.63 3.25 20.46
N VAL A 761 -1.11 2.70 19.34
CA VAL A 761 -2.21 3.30 18.55
C VAL A 761 -3.56 3.28 19.29
N ASP A 762 -3.71 2.51 20.36
CA ASP A 762 -4.89 2.55 21.23
C ASP A 762 -4.85 3.67 22.29
N GLY A 763 -3.75 4.44 22.36
CA GLY A 763 -3.56 5.53 23.32
C GLY A 763 -2.77 5.13 24.58
N HIS A 764 -2.21 3.93 24.64
CA HIS A 764 -1.35 3.55 25.78
C HIS A 764 0.11 3.97 25.61
N VAL A 765 0.71 4.39 26.72
CA VAL A 765 2.15 4.60 26.90
C VAL A 765 2.69 3.53 27.84
N LEU A 766 3.78 2.89 27.45
CA LEU A 766 4.45 1.83 28.21
C LEU A 766 5.89 2.23 28.51
N ALA A 767 6.32 1.96 29.74
CA ALA A 767 7.74 1.88 30.10
C ALA A 767 8.14 0.43 30.32
N LEU A 768 9.17 -0.02 29.63
CA LEU A 768 9.79 -1.34 29.76
C LEU A 768 11.18 -1.19 30.39
N ASP A 769 11.55 -2.10 31.29
CA ASP A 769 12.92 -2.20 31.77
C ASP A 769 13.83 -2.88 30.71
N PRO A 770 15.17 -2.88 30.89
CA PRO A 770 16.09 -3.56 29.97
C PRO A 770 15.84 -5.08 29.81
N ASN A 771 15.03 -5.70 30.68
CA ASN A 771 14.67 -7.11 30.65
C ASN A 771 13.30 -7.39 29.99
N GLY A 772 12.58 -6.34 29.55
CA GLY A 772 11.27 -6.46 28.90
C GLY A 772 10.07 -6.49 29.87
N SER A 773 10.28 -6.18 31.14
CA SER A 773 9.21 -6.07 32.14
C SER A 773 8.55 -4.70 32.07
N ILE A 774 7.22 -4.63 32.04
CA ILE A 774 6.48 -3.36 32.10
C ILE A 774 6.66 -2.76 33.51
N VAL A 775 7.36 -1.63 33.58
CA VAL A 775 7.53 -0.83 34.82
C VAL A 775 6.24 -0.07 35.13
N TRP A 776 5.63 0.52 34.10
CA TRP A 776 4.32 1.18 34.21
C TRP A 776 3.61 1.26 32.86
N LYS A 777 2.27 1.35 32.91
CA LYS A 777 1.36 1.61 31.78
C LYS A 777 0.48 2.81 32.12
N LYS A 778 0.31 3.74 31.18
CA LYS A 778 -0.57 4.92 31.29
C LYS A 778 -1.35 5.09 29.98
N THR A 779 -2.38 5.94 29.97
CA THR A 779 -3.29 6.12 28.82
C THR A 779 -3.52 7.61 28.55
N THR A 780 -3.54 8.01 27.28
CA THR A 780 -3.85 9.37 26.81
C THR A 780 -5.33 9.51 26.39
N ASP A 781 -5.75 10.72 26.04
CA ASP A 781 -7.09 11.05 25.51
C ASP A 781 -7.38 10.49 24.09
N GLY A 782 -6.50 9.68 23.53
CA GLY A 782 -6.67 9.08 22.21
C GLY A 782 -5.41 8.45 21.61
N PRO A 783 -5.52 7.95 20.36
CA PRO A 783 -4.46 7.23 19.65
C PRO A 783 -3.12 7.96 19.56
N ILE A 784 -2.02 7.24 19.79
CA ILE A 784 -0.67 7.79 19.62
C ILE A 784 -0.02 7.22 18.35
N PHE A 785 0.39 8.12 17.46
CA PHE A 785 1.20 7.81 16.26
C PHE A 785 2.63 8.36 16.37
N ALA A 786 2.84 9.35 17.24
CA ALA A 786 4.14 9.94 17.51
C ALA A 786 5.06 8.98 18.29
N GLY A 787 6.38 9.05 18.03
CA GLY A 787 7.35 8.50 18.98
C GLY A 787 7.45 9.39 20.24
N PRO A 788 7.72 8.84 21.42
CA PRO A 788 7.97 9.62 22.64
C PRO A 788 9.27 10.44 22.53
N CYS A 789 9.34 11.58 23.21
CA CYS A 789 10.53 12.43 23.27
C CYS A 789 11.10 12.45 24.70
N ILE A 790 12.37 12.10 24.85
CA ILE A 790 13.12 12.09 26.12
C ILE A 790 14.35 13.00 25.91
N PRO A 791 14.24 14.32 26.14
CA PRO A 791 15.34 15.25 25.89
C PRO A 791 16.36 15.21 27.03
N SER A 792 17.64 15.44 26.73
CA SER A 792 18.73 15.36 27.73
C SER A 792 18.65 16.43 28.81
N VAL A 793 17.91 17.52 28.56
CA VAL A 793 17.60 18.56 29.54
C VAL A 793 16.46 18.21 30.51
N LEU A 794 15.70 17.13 30.26
CA LEU A 794 14.67 16.59 31.16
C LEU A 794 14.85 15.07 31.36
N PRO A 795 15.94 14.61 32.00
CA PRO A 795 16.28 13.19 32.06
C PRO A 795 15.26 12.31 32.82
N HIS A 796 14.35 12.91 33.61
CA HIS A 796 13.30 12.21 34.35
C HIS A 796 11.88 12.38 33.74
N GLU A 797 11.75 12.96 32.54
CA GLU A 797 10.46 13.15 31.87
C GLU A 797 10.42 12.43 30.51
N VAL A 798 9.22 12.06 30.08
CA VAL A 798 8.95 11.67 28.69
C VAL A 798 7.71 12.40 28.16
N LEU A 799 7.89 13.07 27.02
CA LEU A 799 6.83 13.81 26.34
C LEU A 799 6.15 12.92 25.29
N VAL A 800 4.82 12.93 25.28
CA VAL A 800 3.98 12.14 24.37
C VAL A 800 2.89 13.02 23.76
N CYS A 801 2.67 12.89 22.45
CA CYS A 801 1.62 13.60 21.72
C CYS A 801 0.53 12.65 21.24
N SER A 802 -0.72 12.95 21.56
CA SER A 802 -1.93 12.22 21.17
C SER A 802 -2.57 12.82 19.93
N ARG A 803 -3.19 11.97 19.10
CA ARG A 803 -3.97 12.39 17.93
C ARG A 803 -5.24 13.18 18.29
N SER A 804 -5.68 13.16 19.55
CA SER A 804 -6.77 14.02 20.04
C SER A 804 -6.32 15.48 20.32
N GLY A 805 -5.02 15.78 20.25
CA GLY A 805 -4.46 17.12 20.50
C GLY A 805 -3.79 17.27 21.88
N GLY A 806 -3.94 16.30 22.77
CA GLY A 806 -3.25 16.27 24.06
C GLY A 806 -1.74 16.05 23.94
N VAL A 807 -0.97 16.87 24.66
CA VAL A 807 0.48 16.74 24.88
C VAL A 807 0.69 16.47 26.37
N TYR A 808 1.43 15.42 26.70
CA TYR A 808 1.58 14.90 28.05
C TYR A 808 3.05 14.81 28.45
N SER A 809 3.38 15.20 29.69
CA SER A 809 4.64 14.80 30.33
C SER A 809 4.40 13.80 31.45
N PHE A 810 5.04 12.64 31.35
CA PHE A 810 5.06 11.62 32.38
C PHE A 810 6.43 11.53 33.05
N LYS A 811 6.47 11.37 34.38
CA LYS A 811 7.71 11.07 35.11
C LYS A 811 8.21 9.68 34.74
N LEU A 812 9.39 9.62 34.14
CA LEU A 812 10.01 8.43 33.52
C LEU A 812 10.00 7.18 34.43
N GLU A 813 10.21 7.36 35.74
CA GLU A 813 10.33 6.26 36.72
C GLU A 813 8.99 5.60 37.09
N LYS A 814 7.86 6.34 37.03
CA LYS A 814 6.56 5.93 37.62
C LYS A 814 5.35 6.13 36.70
N GLY A 815 5.52 6.85 35.59
CA GLY A 815 4.45 7.27 34.71
C GLY A 815 3.51 8.29 35.36
N ASP A 816 3.94 8.99 36.42
CA ASP A 816 3.11 9.99 37.08
C ASP A 816 2.98 11.22 36.18
N LEU A 817 1.76 11.71 35.96
CA LEU A 817 1.50 12.83 35.06
C LEU A 817 1.97 14.14 35.71
N LEU A 818 2.97 14.79 35.11
CA LEU A 818 3.56 16.03 35.62
C LEU A 818 2.79 17.27 35.13
N TRP A 819 2.38 17.23 33.86
CA TRP A 819 1.53 18.23 33.22
C TRP A 819 0.89 17.66 31.94
N GLU A 820 -0.23 18.24 31.55
CA GLU A 820 -0.90 17.99 30.27
C GLU A 820 -1.31 19.34 29.64
N TYR A 821 -1.23 19.45 28.32
CA TYR A 821 -1.64 20.63 27.56
C TYR A 821 -2.37 20.18 26.30
N ASN A 822 -3.56 20.73 26.01
CA ASN A 822 -4.28 20.41 24.77
C ASN A 822 -4.09 21.51 23.72
N VAL A 823 -3.56 21.14 22.57
CA VAL A 823 -3.31 22.02 21.41
C VAL A 823 -4.61 22.38 20.66
N GLY A 824 -5.67 21.59 20.82
CA GLY A 824 -6.98 21.75 20.18
C GLY A 824 -7.07 21.17 18.75
N ASP A 825 -5.93 20.94 18.11
CA ASP A 825 -5.81 20.32 16.79
C ASP A 825 -5.12 18.93 16.88
N PRO A 826 -5.44 17.96 16.01
CA PRO A 826 -4.82 16.63 16.01
C PRO A 826 -3.30 16.66 15.84
N ILE A 827 -2.57 15.80 16.57
CA ILE A 827 -1.11 15.68 16.45
C ILE A 827 -0.71 14.27 16.01
N THR A 828 0.12 14.16 14.96
CA THR A 828 0.81 12.91 14.59
C THR A 828 2.34 12.99 14.69
N ALA A 829 2.89 14.20 14.85
CA ALA A 829 4.31 14.46 15.06
C ALA A 829 4.73 14.25 16.53
N SER A 830 5.97 13.84 16.77
CA SER A 830 6.57 13.98 18.11
C SER A 830 6.83 15.45 18.42
N ALA A 831 6.71 15.83 19.68
CA ALA A 831 7.31 17.06 20.18
C ALA A 831 8.84 17.02 20.06
N TYR A 832 9.45 18.20 19.97
CA TYR A 832 10.89 18.43 20.10
C TYR A 832 11.15 19.44 21.21
N VAL A 833 12.25 19.34 21.95
CA VAL A 833 12.63 20.30 23.00
C VAL A 833 13.95 20.96 22.61
N ASP A 834 14.01 22.29 22.64
CA ASP A 834 15.25 23.01 22.36
C ASP A 834 16.21 22.81 23.54
N GLU A 835 17.18 21.91 23.37
CA GLU A 835 18.22 21.63 24.38
C GLU A 835 19.20 22.80 24.55
N HIS A 836 19.24 23.73 23.58
CA HIS A 836 20.23 24.80 23.49
C HIS A 836 19.69 26.15 23.96
N LEU A 837 18.37 26.35 24.02
CA LEU A 837 17.74 27.60 24.45
C LEU A 837 17.01 27.45 25.80
N GLN A 838 17.53 28.16 26.79
CA GLN A 838 16.93 28.35 28.11
C GLN A 838 16.24 29.72 28.15
N LEU A 839 15.04 29.79 28.71
CA LEU A 839 14.44 31.06 29.10
C LEU A 839 14.60 31.23 30.61
N GLU A 840 14.99 32.42 31.05
CA GLU A 840 15.15 32.76 32.47
C GLU A 840 14.17 33.87 32.87
N SER A 841 13.78 33.93 34.14
CA SER A 841 12.93 35.02 34.63
C SER A 841 13.39 35.58 35.98
N ASP A 842 13.51 36.91 36.01
CA ASP A 842 14.16 37.71 37.06
C ASP A 842 13.63 37.47 38.48
N ALA A 843 12.38 37.00 38.62
CA ALA A 843 11.69 36.87 39.90
C ALA A 843 11.97 35.59 40.70
N SER A 844 12.68 34.59 40.14
CA SER A 844 12.78 33.27 40.78
C SER A 844 13.96 32.38 40.37
N HIS A 845 14.84 32.82 39.46
CA HIS A 845 15.83 31.95 38.79
C HIS A 845 15.23 30.67 38.19
N SER A 846 13.94 30.68 37.80
CA SER A 846 13.37 29.54 37.07
C SER A 846 13.99 29.46 35.69
N SER A 847 14.77 28.39 35.46
CA SER A 847 15.01 27.94 34.10
C SER A 847 13.69 27.39 33.56
N ASP A 848 13.29 27.87 32.39
CA ASP A 848 12.18 27.31 31.62
C ASP A 848 12.76 26.69 30.32
N ARG A 849 12.01 25.79 29.67
CA ARG A 849 12.33 25.22 28.36
C ARG A 849 11.20 25.42 27.36
N LEU A 850 11.55 25.39 26.08
CA LEU A 850 10.60 25.47 24.97
C LEU A 850 10.39 24.09 24.34
N VAL A 851 9.14 23.65 24.34
CA VAL A 851 8.68 22.42 23.66
C VAL A 851 7.97 22.83 22.38
N CYS A 852 8.52 22.42 21.23
CA CYS A 852 7.93 22.63 19.92
C CYS A 852 7.04 21.45 19.53
N ILE A 853 5.78 21.73 19.20
CA ILE A 853 4.80 20.75 18.71
C ILE A 853 4.26 21.24 17.36
N CYS A 854 4.02 20.31 16.44
CA CYS A 854 3.28 20.59 15.21
C CYS A 854 1.98 19.78 15.19
N SER A 855 0.85 20.47 15.02
CA SER A 855 -0.43 19.82 14.73
C SER A 855 -0.53 19.49 13.25
N SER A 856 -1.29 18.44 12.92
CA SER A 856 -1.51 18.02 11.54
C SER A 856 -2.40 18.98 10.74
N SER A 857 -3.00 19.99 11.38
CA SER A 857 -3.65 21.14 10.74
C SER A 857 -2.67 22.22 10.23
N GLY A 858 -1.36 22.03 10.42
CA GLY A 858 -0.32 23.00 10.06
C GLY A 858 0.04 24.00 11.16
N GLY A 859 -0.54 23.87 12.36
CA GLY A 859 -0.20 24.70 13.52
C GLY A 859 1.14 24.33 14.12
N ILE A 860 1.96 25.32 14.42
CA ILE A 860 3.27 25.20 15.08
C ILE A 860 3.17 25.94 16.40
N HIS A 861 3.41 25.22 17.49
CA HIS A 861 3.19 25.67 18.87
C HIS A 861 4.49 25.57 19.65
N LEU A 862 4.86 26.64 20.34
CA LEU A 862 5.91 26.62 21.36
C LEU A 862 5.27 26.71 22.75
N LEU A 863 5.41 25.67 23.55
CA LEU A 863 5.01 25.66 24.96
C LEU A 863 6.22 26.00 25.82
N ARG A 864 6.09 27.00 26.70
CA ARG A 864 7.04 27.31 27.77
C ARG A 864 6.71 26.46 28.99
N VAL A 865 7.64 25.61 29.37
CA VAL A 865 7.52 24.66 30.49
C VAL A 865 8.49 25.06 31.59
N ASN A 866 7.96 25.25 32.81
CA ASN A 866 8.74 25.51 34.02
C ASN A 866 9.51 24.26 34.46
N MET A 867 10.80 24.40 34.81
CA MET A 867 11.64 23.30 35.28
C MET A 867 11.66 23.17 36.82
N ASN A 868 11.33 24.25 37.56
CA ASN A 868 11.44 24.28 39.01
C ASN A 868 10.38 23.38 39.68
N HIS A 869 10.81 22.29 40.30
CA HIS A 869 10.01 21.48 41.22
C HIS A 869 9.95 22.14 42.61
N SER A 870 8.76 22.38 43.12
CA SER A 870 8.48 22.47 44.56
C SER A 870 8.11 21.09 45.08
N GLU A 871 8.67 20.66 46.22
CA GLU A 871 8.41 19.33 46.81
C GLU A 871 7.13 19.26 47.67
N ASP A 872 6.29 20.29 47.65
CA ASP A 872 5.03 20.34 48.39
C ASP A 872 3.97 19.40 47.82
N ALA A 873 3.75 18.27 48.52
CA ALA A 873 2.98 17.12 48.03
C ALA A 873 1.47 17.32 47.82
N ASN A 874 0.92 18.52 48.07
CA ASN A 874 -0.53 18.76 48.13
C ASN A 874 -1.12 19.63 47.00
N GLN A 875 -0.31 20.25 46.12
CA GLN A 875 -0.89 21.04 45.03
C GLN A 875 0.00 21.29 43.80
N GLN A 876 -0.69 21.45 42.66
CA GLN A 876 -0.23 21.98 41.37
C GLN A 876 0.61 21.04 40.47
N ARG A 877 -0.04 20.62 39.37
CA ARG A 877 0.62 20.28 38.10
C ARG A 877 1.48 21.47 37.65
N ARG A 878 2.56 21.25 36.89
CA ARG A 878 3.40 22.37 36.43
C ARG A 878 2.62 23.32 35.53
N ASP A 879 2.87 24.61 35.68
CA ASP A 879 2.39 25.65 34.77
C ASP A 879 3.08 25.52 33.40
N VAL A 880 2.27 25.51 32.34
CA VAL A 880 2.65 25.33 30.94
C VAL A 880 1.85 26.31 30.10
N GLN A 881 2.55 27.20 29.40
CA GLN A 881 1.93 28.32 28.70
C GLN A 881 2.33 28.31 27.22
N GLU A 882 1.39 28.59 26.31
CA GLU A 882 1.72 28.83 24.91
C GLU A 882 2.50 30.14 24.77
N PHE A 883 3.78 30.01 24.43
CA PHE A 883 4.73 31.11 24.28
C PHE A 883 4.62 31.77 22.92
N ALA A 884 4.41 30.97 21.86
CA ALA A 884 4.19 31.45 20.50
C ALA A 884 3.41 30.40 19.68
N LYS A 885 2.63 30.87 18.70
CA LYS A 885 1.95 30.04 17.69
C LYS A 885 2.12 30.65 16.29
N LEU A 886 2.31 29.81 15.28
CA LEU A 886 2.28 30.15 13.85
C LEU A 886 1.55 29.05 13.09
N ASN A 887 0.77 29.38 12.06
CA ASN A 887 0.11 28.41 11.20
C ASN A 887 0.75 28.40 9.80
N LEU A 888 1.07 27.21 9.30
CA LEU A 888 1.42 26.97 7.90
C LEU A 888 0.16 26.75 7.04
N PRO A 889 0.23 26.94 5.71
CA PRO A 889 -0.95 26.88 4.83
C PRO A 889 -1.37 25.46 4.41
N GLY A 890 -0.77 24.41 4.98
CA GLY A 890 -1.09 23.01 4.68
C GLY A 890 -0.70 22.08 5.84
N ASP A 891 -1.15 20.82 5.76
CA ASP A 891 -0.95 19.83 6.82
C ASP A 891 0.54 19.61 7.15
N VAL A 892 0.82 19.25 8.41
CA VAL A 892 2.18 18.92 8.87
C VAL A 892 2.22 17.51 9.48
N PHE A 893 2.95 16.62 8.80
CA PHE A 893 3.26 15.25 9.26
C PHE A 893 4.75 15.07 9.60
N SER A 894 5.63 15.87 8.97
CA SER A 894 6.97 16.12 9.50
C SER A 894 6.87 16.57 10.95
N SER A 895 7.76 16.10 11.80
CA SER A 895 7.93 16.69 13.14
C SER A 895 8.92 17.84 13.10
N PRO A 896 8.86 18.78 14.06
CA PRO A 896 9.80 19.89 14.12
C PRO A 896 11.18 19.42 14.55
N LEU A 897 12.19 20.17 14.12
CA LEU A 897 13.54 20.17 14.69
C LEU A 897 13.84 21.60 15.13
N MET A 898 14.02 21.85 16.44
CA MET A 898 14.20 23.18 17.00
C MET A 898 15.55 23.31 17.72
N ILE A 899 16.42 24.20 17.23
CA ILE A 899 17.78 24.40 17.79
C ILE A 899 18.08 25.90 17.88
N GLY A 900 18.26 26.40 19.11
CA GLY A 900 18.59 27.79 19.40
C GLY A 900 17.61 28.78 18.78
N GLY A 901 16.30 28.53 18.93
CA GLY A 901 15.26 29.43 18.39
C GLY A 901 15.10 29.42 16.86
N ARG A 902 15.65 28.41 16.15
CA ARG A 902 15.30 28.11 14.75
C ARG A 902 14.56 26.78 14.67
N ILE A 903 13.39 26.79 14.04
CA ILE A 903 12.53 25.62 13.85
C ILE A 903 12.53 25.23 12.37
N PHE A 904 12.77 23.96 12.08
CA PHE A 904 12.71 23.39 10.74
C PHE A 904 11.59 22.35 10.66
N VAL A 905 10.75 22.43 9.62
CA VAL A 905 9.61 21.52 9.45
C VAL A 905 9.19 21.37 7.99
N GLY A 906 8.91 20.13 7.56
CA GLY A 906 8.29 19.83 6.28
C GLY A 906 6.77 20.00 6.32
N CYS A 907 6.17 20.47 5.24
CA CYS A 907 4.75 20.75 5.14
C CYS A 907 4.15 20.21 3.83
N ARG A 908 2.83 19.96 3.84
CA ARG A 908 2.07 19.57 2.64
C ARG A 908 1.65 20.73 1.74
N ASP A 909 2.17 21.93 1.97
CA ASP A 909 2.18 23.03 0.99
C ASP A 909 3.32 22.93 -0.05
N ASP A 910 4.04 21.79 -0.05
CA ASP A 910 5.21 21.46 -0.88
C ASP A 910 6.53 22.17 -0.48
N TYR A 911 6.62 22.73 0.74
CA TYR A 911 7.84 23.40 1.23
C TYR A 911 8.42 22.76 2.51
N LEU A 912 9.74 22.86 2.63
CA LEU A 912 10.43 22.95 3.92
C LEU A 912 10.37 24.40 4.39
N HIS A 913 9.93 24.65 5.62
CA HIS A 913 9.96 25.96 6.25
C HIS A 913 11.06 26.03 7.32
N CYS A 914 11.74 27.18 7.38
CA CYS A 914 12.60 27.59 8.47
C CYS A 914 11.96 28.80 9.16
N ILE A 915 11.66 28.67 10.45
CA ILE A 915 11.00 29.68 11.25
C ILE A 915 11.98 30.20 12.32
N ALA A 916 12.02 31.52 12.46
CA ALA A 916 12.74 32.21 13.52
C ALA A 916 11.81 32.49 14.69
N LEU A 917 12.23 32.10 15.89
CA LEU A 917 11.68 32.61 17.14
C LEU A 917 12.32 33.98 17.43
N GLU A 918 11.47 35.00 17.52
CA GLU A 918 11.83 36.33 17.97
C GLU A 918 11.43 36.49 19.44
N ILE A 919 12.43 36.68 20.29
CA ILE A 919 12.26 36.93 21.72
C ILE A 919 12.25 38.45 21.92
N PRO A 920 11.23 39.02 22.60
CA PRO A 920 11.24 40.44 22.93
C PRO A 920 12.39 40.73 23.89
N LYS A 921 13.33 41.59 23.46
CA LYS A 921 14.38 42.09 24.35
C LYS A 921 13.76 42.92 25.48
N GLN A 922 14.33 42.84 26.68
CA GLN A 922 14.13 43.91 27.66
C GLN A 922 14.66 45.21 27.03
N HIS A 923 13.85 46.27 27.09
CA HIS A 923 14.41 47.61 27.01
C HIS A 923 15.13 47.87 28.35
N GLU A 924 16.46 47.98 28.29
CA GLU A 924 17.18 48.72 29.31
C GLU A 924 16.64 50.17 29.30
N SER A 925 16.42 50.72 30.50
CA SER A 925 15.66 51.96 30.74
C SER A 925 16.50 53.23 30.64
#